data_AF-A0A1F3SWR5-F1
#
_entry.id   AF-A0A1F3SWR5-F1
#
_cell.length_a   1.000
_cell.length_b   1.000
_cell.length_c   1.000
_cell.angle_alpha   90.00
_cell.angle_beta   90.00
_cell.angle_gamma   90.00
#
_symmetry.space_group_name_H-M   'P 1'
#
loop_
_entity.id
_entity.type
_entity.pdbx_description
1 polymer ?
#
loop_
_entity_poly.entity_id
_entity_poly.type
_entity_poly.pdbx_seq_one_letter_code
_entity_poly.pdbx_strand_id
1 'polypeptide(L)'
;MRKLDRAGDKLGDIIFDGLDDSRLFSESNDNFSLNLRVKRRVFDNADILNSWTVVDRFEMSGGIPLANDALSVAGSAFSNMGFWISANSRLDFVNIRQVLPSEYPNLPPPEALKNEVQTAEWYREYLAAQAAEKESPLSSEMTPEPDGEWVKSEGEKGKFKFRLSDPEDHARYSKLWKLLVFPFRFPMKASSIARLQDGEIVSYRGEGSLELGASVGWNPDLTNLTSSAQAGLSYQTYVSGAHRISVMRETARFVRVKASRVATVGHSMTAGADFKPAPLDGIIIIKNIQKNLRIIPFNLVAGDSLSKIFDVGYRYDLSVPEARKAYELAVIGRLGLSDELAVDSAGNPTDFAKTGVEKVFTRHAKASNSSQAATLRIGFIWKRNARASVNAIDAIITFPDGKHHVFTSEVLTSTDWRLLWGTREKLEHNFTVSMDLNEFAKNPEKEDAFHLMMEGRIQDTDTSEKEMTAYTLEVENSVGKPKIFPLIPNIGGLGRSHFYYQIALDNALIRKLIETPENQMWRLLEKAFEVPEGSWATKKARRIYRMKMSALTALNVPLYVTGFNIERGSNLRHANKIYKRWKRLRLVEDPKKRAEALGKMFFDRIYGYELMRLVRSALDGETISYYASGYNNSFGRIVDQGGSQLRFDNIATKVRREIDFDHEGSRTQDGNPLSTISNLTANVLSYDSVELAFELAETPVALFLQLRIDNWWWPFRDDNRCSLLVPNLGNFKKGENKIVLDRTDTASPWYPLAKELVNGNIYAASLATNTDRIHWGPVAIEKFRLPKK
;
A
#
# COMPACT_ATOMS: atom_id res chain seq x y z
N MET A 1 8.80 -8.74 -32.10
CA MET A 1 9.41 -8.73 -30.74
C MET A 1 8.58 -7.93 -29.75
N ARG A 2 8.49 -6.59 -29.78
CA ARG A 2 7.73 -5.80 -28.77
C ARG A 2 6.30 -6.28 -28.42
N LYS A 3 5.53 -6.81 -29.37
CA LYS A 3 4.19 -7.39 -29.10
C LYS A 3 4.23 -8.74 -28.37
N LEU A 4 5.26 -9.54 -28.62
CA LEU A 4 5.52 -10.81 -27.94
C LEU A 4 6.05 -10.57 -26.52
N ASP A 5 6.97 -9.63 -26.34
CA ASP A 5 7.47 -9.24 -25.01
C ASP A 5 6.31 -8.75 -24.13
N ARG A 6 5.44 -7.87 -24.66
CA ARG A 6 4.22 -7.44 -23.98
C ARG A 6 3.25 -8.57 -23.65
N ALA A 7 3.15 -9.60 -24.50
CA ALA A 7 2.31 -10.75 -24.21
C ALA A 7 2.91 -11.61 -23.09
N GLY A 8 4.24 -11.73 -23.04
CA GLY A 8 4.98 -12.35 -21.95
C GLY A 8 4.77 -11.62 -20.62
N ASP A 9 4.95 -10.30 -20.61
CA ASP A 9 4.73 -9.45 -19.41
C ASP A 9 3.29 -9.58 -18.90
N LYS A 10 2.30 -9.53 -19.81
CA LYS A 10 0.89 -9.74 -19.47
C LYS A 10 0.61 -11.13 -18.90
N LEU A 11 1.23 -12.18 -19.45
CA LEU A 11 1.11 -13.53 -18.90
C LEU A 11 1.76 -13.64 -17.52
N GLY A 12 2.94 -13.05 -17.34
CA GLY A 12 3.62 -12.96 -16.04
C GLY A 12 2.77 -12.26 -14.99
N ASP A 13 2.11 -11.16 -15.36
CA ASP A 13 1.15 -10.43 -14.54
C ASP A 13 -0.08 -11.24 -14.20
N ILE A 14 -0.69 -11.92 -15.17
CA ILE A 14 -1.84 -12.79 -14.93
C ILE A 14 -1.48 -13.92 -13.96
N ILE A 15 -0.30 -14.52 -14.12
CA ILE A 15 0.19 -15.57 -13.23
C ILE A 15 0.39 -15.01 -11.83
N PHE A 16 1.01 -13.83 -11.69
CA PHE A 16 1.25 -13.20 -10.40
C PHE A 16 -0.04 -12.71 -9.72
N ASP A 17 -0.94 -12.05 -10.44
CA ASP A 17 -2.29 -11.70 -9.98
C ASP A 17 -3.12 -12.94 -9.63
N GLY A 18 -2.77 -14.11 -10.17
CA GLY A 18 -3.29 -15.41 -9.75
C GLY A 18 -2.71 -15.90 -8.41
N LEU A 19 -1.44 -15.59 -8.13
CA LEU A 19 -0.77 -15.85 -6.85
C LEU A 19 -1.27 -14.95 -5.72
N ASP A 20 -1.83 -13.77 -6.02
CA ASP A 20 -2.45 -12.85 -5.05
C ASP A 20 -3.57 -13.49 -4.20
N ASP A 21 -4.20 -14.59 -4.67
CA ASP A 21 -5.21 -15.37 -3.91
C ASP A 21 -5.20 -16.86 -4.31
N SER A 22 -4.02 -17.48 -4.33
CA SER A 22 -3.89 -18.90 -4.64
C SER A 22 -4.37 -19.77 -3.49
N ARG A 23 -5.42 -20.56 -3.74
CA ARG A 23 -5.91 -21.59 -2.81
C ARG A 23 -5.09 -22.86 -2.99
N LEU A 24 -4.37 -23.25 -1.94
CA LEU A 24 -3.59 -24.49 -1.92
C LEU A 24 -4.49 -25.69 -1.62
N PHE A 25 -5.44 -25.51 -0.70
CA PHE A 25 -6.34 -26.55 -0.25
C PHE A 25 -7.67 -25.94 0.16
N SER A 26 -8.77 -26.61 -0.17
CA SER A 26 -10.10 -26.22 0.29
C SER A 26 -10.96 -27.46 0.41
N GLU A 27 -11.31 -27.83 1.63
CA GLU A 27 -12.26 -28.88 1.93
C GLU A 27 -13.43 -28.27 2.69
N SER A 28 -14.65 -28.65 2.31
CA SER A 28 -15.85 -28.20 2.99
C SER A 28 -16.86 -29.34 2.96
N ASN A 29 -17.37 -29.70 4.12
CA ASN A 29 -18.54 -30.54 4.32
C ASN A 29 -19.60 -29.76 5.11
N ASP A 30 -20.76 -30.37 5.36
CA ASP A 30 -21.88 -29.69 6.04
C ASP A 30 -21.58 -29.27 7.49
N ASN A 31 -20.53 -29.83 8.10
CA ASN A 31 -20.18 -29.62 9.51
C ASN A 31 -18.85 -28.88 9.71
N PHE A 32 -18.07 -28.70 8.65
CA PHE A 32 -16.70 -28.23 8.74
C PHE A 32 -16.20 -27.70 7.41
N SER A 33 -15.46 -26.60 7.46
CA SER A 33 -14.67 -26.11 6.34
C SER A 33 -13.24 -25.87 6.76
N LEU A 34 -12.30 -26.17 5.86
CA LEU A 34 -10.88 -25.83 5.97
C LEU A 34 -10.39 -25.25 4.66
N ASN A 35 -9.69 -24.13 4.74
CA ASN A 35 -9.15 -23.42 3.60
C ASN A 35 -7.71 -23.01 3.88
N LEU A 36 -6.79 -23.41 3.01
CA LEU A 36 -5.39 -22.98 3.01
C LEU A 36 -5.14 -22.09 1.80
N ARG A 37 -4.66 -20.87 2.05
CA ARG A 37 -4.34 -19.90 1.00
C ARG A 37 -2.94 -19.34 1.20
N VAL A 38 -2.29 -19.05 0.09
CA VAL A 38 -1.08 -18.24 0.05
C VAL A 38 -1.34 -17.00 -0.79
N LYS A 39 -0.75 -15.89 -0.36
CA LYS A 39 -0.85 -14.61 -1.04
C LYS A 39 0.51 -13.94 -0.99
N ARG A 40 0.93 -13.33 -2.09
CA ARG A 40 2.03 -12.38 -2.11
C ARG A 40 1.49 -11.03 -2.50
N ARG A 41 1.99 -9.96 -1.91
CA ARG A 41 1.73 -8.58 -2.34
C ARG A 41 3.03 -7.82 -2.40
N VAL A 42 3.12 -6.92 -3.36
CA VAL A 42 4.30 -6.09 -3.59
C VAL A 42 3.87 -4.64 -3.60
N PHE A 43 4.51 -3.82 -2.78
CA PHE A 43 4.21 -2.40 -2.62
C PHE A 43 5.44 -1.57 -2.99
N ASP A 44 5.30 -0.65 -3.92
CA ASP A 44 6.34 0.35 -4.20
C ASP A 44 6.50 1.19 -2.93
N ASN A 45 7.70 1.25 -2.36
CA ASN A 45 7.99 2.10 -1.21
C ASN A 45 8.06 3.58 -1.59
N ALA A 46 7.78 3.90 -2.85
CA ALA A 46 7.85 5.21 -3.44
C ALA A 46 9.10 5.99 -2.95
N ASP A 47 10.24 5.31 -2.78
CA ASP A 47 11.50 5.93 -2.38
C ASP A 47 12.44 6.12 -3.56
N ILE A 48 13.50 6.90 -3.39
CA ILE A 48 14.45 7.17 -4.48
C ILE A 48 15.22 5.92 -4.95
N LEU A 49 15.28 4.90 -4.09
CA LEU A 49 16.00 3.67 -4.38
C LEU A 49 15.21 2.77 -5.32
N ASN A 50 13.90 2.96 -5.46
CA ASN A 50 13.00 1.94 -6.00
C ASN A 50 13.03 0.68 -5.14
N SER A 51 12.97 0.84 -3.82
CA SER A 51 12.76 -0.31 -2.94
C SER A 51 11.30 -0.74 -2.95
N TRP A 52 11.08 -2.01 -2.67
CA TRP A 52 9.76 -2.62 -2.66
C TRP A 52 9.54 -3.37 -1.36
N THR A 53 8.34 -3.24 -0.79
CA THR A 53 7.91 -4.06 0.33
C THR A 53 7.18 -5.29 -0.20
N VAL A 54 7.70 -6.47 0.13
CA VAL A 54 7.08 -7.76 -0.20
C VAL A 54 6.41 -8.31 1.03
N VAL A 55 5.12 -8.62 0.90
CA VAL A 55 4.28 -9.21 1.94
C VAL A 55 3.87 -10.60 1.49
N ASP A 56 4.45 -11.61 2.12
CA ASP A 56 4.08 -13.01 1.95
C ASP A 56 3.08 -13.38 3.05
N ARG A 57 1.98 -14.03 2.69
CA ARG A 57 0.91 -14.39 3.62
C ARG A 57 0.50 -15.83 3.43
N PHE A 58 0.42 -16.56 4.54
CA PHE A 58 -0.12 -17.91 4.62
C PHE A 58 -1.34 -17.87 5.54
N GLU A 59 -2.50 -18.30 5.03
CA GLU A 59 -3.78 -18.21 5.71
C GLU A 59 -4.39 -19.60 5.82
N MET A 60 -4.71 -20.00 7.05
CA MET A 60 -5.51 -21.18 7.35
C MET A 60 -6.80 -20.72 8.02
N SER A 61 -7.94 -20.96 7.38
CA SER A 61 -9.25 -20.64 7.96
C SER A 61 -10.12 -21.87 8.00
N GLY A 62 -10.86 -22.05 9.09
CA GLY A 62 -11.90 -23.08 9.16
C GLY A 62 -13.11 -22.62 9.94
N GLY A 63 -14.27 -23.16 9.59
CA GLY A 63 -15.55 -22.78 10.17
C GLY A 63 -16.43 -23.99 10.45
N ILE A 64 -17.17 -23.93 11.56
CA ILE A 64 -18.14 -24.94 11.98
C ILE A 64 -19.52 -24.26 12.02
N PRO A 65 -20.46 -24.63 11.14
CA PRO A 65 -21.84 -24.19 11.28
C PRO A 65 -22.43 -24.85 12.55
N LEU A 66 -22.94 -24.02 13.47
CA LEU A 66 -23.53 -24.49 14.72
C LEU A 66 -25.02 -24.78 14.57
N ALA A 67 -25.72 -23.99 13.75
CA ALA A 67 -27.11 -24.19 13.39
C ALA A 67 -27.39 -23.56 12.02
N ASN A 68 -28.24 -24.18 11.22
CA ASN A 68 -28.68 -23.65 9.93
C ASN A 68 -30.13 -24.11 9.68
N ASP A 69 -31.08 -23.23 9.96
CA ASP A 69 -32.50 -23.50 9.74
C ASP A 69 -32.95 -22.74 8.48
N ALA A 70 -33.24 -23.50 7.43
CA ALA A 70 -33.89 -22.99 6.23
C ALA A 70 -35.40 -23.17 6.36
N LEU A 71 -36.13 -22.07 6.54
CA LEU A 71 -37.59 -22.04 6.46
C LEU A 71 -37.99 -21.92 4.99
N SER A 72 -38.18 -23.06 4.33
CA SER A 72 -38.80 -23.11 3.00
C SER A 72 -40.33 -23.13 3.14
N VAL A 73 -40.99 -21.99 2.91
CA VAL A 73 -42.46 -21.94 2.84
C VAL A 73 -42.89 -22.27 1.42
N ALA A 74 -43.40 -23.48 1.22
CA ALA A 74 -43.89 -23.97 -0.07
C ALA A 74 -44.97 -23.03 -0.64
N GLY A 75 -44.78 -22.57 -1.88
CA GLY A 75 -45.72 -21.70 -2.60
C GLY A 75 -45.56 -20.19 -2.37
N SER A 76 -44.59 -19.73 -1.59
CA SER A 76 -44.33 -18.29 -1.40
C SER A 76 -43.20 -17.76 -2.31
N ALA A 77 -43.31 -16.49 -2.74
CA ALA A 77 -42.24 -15.79 -3.46
C ALA A 77 -40.95 -15.61 -2.62
N PHE A 78 -41.02 -15.86 -1.31
CA PHE A 78 -39.92 -15.81 -0.33
C PHE A 78 -39.37 -17.21 -0.03
N SER A 79 -39.17 -18.00 -1.08
CA SER A 79 -38.82 -19.43 -1.00
C SER A 79 -37.57 -19.79 -0.17
N ASN A 80 -36.71 -18.84 0.19
CA ASN A 80 -35.48 -19.08 0.97
C ASN A 80 -35.28 -18.03 2.09
N MET A 81 -36.02 -18.14 3.19
CA MET A 81 -35.65 -17.48 4.44
C MET A 81 -34.75 -18.43 5.24
N GLY A 82 -33.55 -17.99 5.58
CA GLY A 82 -32.57 -18.78 6.33
C GLY A 82 -32.09 -18.04 7.57
N PHE A 83 -31.96 -18.75 8.68
CA PHE A 83 -31.24 -18.31 9.88
C PHE A 83 -30.06 -19.25 10.10
N TRP A 84 -28.89 -18.70 10.38
CA TRP A 84 -27.72 -19.52 10.73
C TRP A 84 -27.02 -18.99 11.99
N ILE A 85 -26.18 -19.86 12.56
CA ILE A 85 -25.16 -19.55 13.56
C ILE A 85 -23.89 -20.25 13.12
N SER A 86 -22.75 -19.55 13.08
CA SER A 86 -21.46 -20.17 12.76
C SER A 86 -20.34 -19.68 13.66
N ALA A 87 -19.38 -20.58 13.94
CA ALA A 87 -18.14 -20.26 14.61
C ALA A 87 -16.99 -20.40 13.61
N ASN A 88 -16.21 -19.34 13.43
CA ASN A 88 -15.08 -19.33 12.51
C ASN A 88 -13.78 -19.15 13.28
N SER A 89 -12.73 -19.81 12.80
CA SER A 89 -11.36 -19.68 13.28
C SER A 89 -10.43 -19.40 12.11
N ARG A 90 -9.46 -18.51 12.32
CA ARG A 90 -8.48 -18.15 11.28
C ARG A 90 -7.11 -17.99 11.92
N LEU A 91 -6.14 -18.72 11.39
CA LEU A 91 -4.73 -18.52 11.61
C LEU A 91 -4.13 -17.87 10.38
N ASP A 92 -3.41 -16.80 10.60
CA ASP A 92 -2.85 -15.99 9.54
C ASP A 92 -1.41 -15.64 9.89
N PHE A 93 -0.53 -15.90 8.95
CA PHE A 93 0.90 -15.70 9.11
C PHE A 93 1.35 -14.75 8.00
N VAL A 94 2.10 -13.72 8.37
CA VAL A 94 2.56 -12.67 7.45
C VAL A 94 4.05 -12.47 7.60
N ASN A 95 4.79 -12.51 6.49
CA ASN A 95 6.18 -12.09 6.41
C ASN A 95 6.26 -10.79 5.62
N ILE A 96 6.81 -9.74 6.22
CA ILE A 96 7.02 -8.45 5.57
C ILE A 96 8.52 -8.24 5.45
N ARG A 97 9.01 -8.04 4.23
CA ARG A 97 10.42 -7.72 3.97
C ARG A 97 10.53 -6.58 2.99
N GLN A 98 11.57 -5.77 3.14
CA GLN A 98 11.97 -4.82 2.11
C GLN A 98 12.97 -5.47 1.17
N VAL A 99 12.86 -5.14 -0.11
CA VAL A 99 13.78 -5.57 -1.14
C VAL A 99 14.46 -4.31 -1.66
N LEU A 100 15.74 -4.20 -1.35
CA LEU A 100 16.56 -3.04 -1.67
C LEU A 100 17.31 -3.28 -2.99
N PRO A 101 17.66 -2.21 -3.72
CA PRO A 101 18.41 -2.36 -4.97
C PRO A 101 19.78 -3.02 -4.85
N SER A 102 20.41 -2.90 -3.68
CA SER A 102 21.65 -3.62 -3.36
C SER A 102 21.49 -5.14 -3.40
N GLU A 103 20.27 -5.66 -3.24
CA GLU A 103 20.00 -7.10 -3.28
C GLU A 103 19.76 -7.62 -4.72
N TYR A 104 19.57 -6.74 -5.70
CA TYR A 104 19.24 -7.11 -7.09
C TYR A 104 20.34 -7.92 -7.81
N PRO A 105 21.65 -7.67 -7.61
CA PRO A 105 22.71 -8.46 -8.25
C PRO A 105 22.79 -9.90 -7.74
N ASN A 106 22.31 -10.19 -6.52
CA ASN A 106 22.53 -11.47 -5.84
C ASN A 106 21.43 -12.51 -6.13
N LEU A 107 20.82 -12.49 -7.31
CA LEU A 107 19.80 -13.46 -7.65
C LEU A 107 20.40 -14.79 -8.09
N PRO A 108 20.07 -15.91 -7.42
CA PRO A 108 20.25 -17.22 -8.02
C PRO A 108 19.35 -17.32 -9.27
N PRO A 109 19.85 -17.82 -10.42
CA PRO A 109 19.02 -18.10 -11.59
C PRO A 109 17.87 -19.07 -11.22
N PRO A 110 16.77 -19.14 -12.00
CA PRO A 110 15.64 -20.05 -11.73
C PRO A 110 16.06 -21.50 -11.51
N GLU A 111 17.14 -21.93 -12.16
CA GLU A 111 17.74 -23.25 -12.03
C GLU A 111 18.48 -23.41 -10.69
N ALA A 112 19.19 -22.39 -10.22
CA ALA A 112 19.80 -22.38 -8.90
C ALA A 112 18.73 -22.35 -7.79
N LEU A 113 17.60 -21.66 -8.00
CA LEU A 113 16.43 -21.72 -7.11
C LEU A 113 15.83 -23.13 -7.07
N LYS A 114 15.71 -23.80 -8.22
CA LYS A 114 15.27 -25.20 -8.30
C LYS A 114 16.23 -26.11 -7.54
N ASN A 115 17.54 -25.92 -7.71
CA ASN A 115 18.56 -26.68 -6.99
C ASN A 115 18.55 -26.40 -5.49
N GLU A 116 18.36 -25.15 -5.06
CA GLU A 116 18.22 -24.78 -3.64
C GLU A 116 17.01 -25.49 -3.01
N VAL A 117 15.87 -25.53 -3.70
CA VAL A 117 14.69 -26.30 -3.24
C VAL A 117 14.98 -27.80 -3.20
N GLN A 118 15.61 -28.34 -4.24
CA GLN A 118 15.95 -29.77 -4.31
C GLN A 118 16.98 -30.19 -3.24
N THR A 119 17.83 -29.26 -2.80
CA THR A 119 18.86 -29.49 -1.79
C THR A 119 18.41 -29.13 -0.37
N ALA A 120 17.29 -28.41 -0.21
CA ALA A 120 16.76 -28.04 1.09
C ALA A 120 16.40 -29.28 1.92
N GLU A 121 16.78 -29.27 3.20
CA GLU A 121 16.65 -30.40 4.13
C GLU A 121 15.22 -30.93 4.21
N TRP A 122 14.23 -30.03 4.32
CA TRP A 122 12.81 -30.40 4.35
C TRP A 122 12.32 -31.07 3.07
N TYR A 123 12.86 -30.69 1.89
CA TYR A 123 12.45 -31.26 0.61
C TYR A 123 13.08 -32.64 0.44
N ARG A 124 14.31 -32.82 0.93
CA ARG A 124 14.94 -34.14 1.05
C ARG A 124 14.20 -35.03 2.04
N GLU A 125 13.75 -34.51 3.17
CA GLU A 125 12.91 -35.22 4.14
C GLU A 125 11.54 -35.57 3.54
N TYR A 126 10.92 -34.66 2.80
CA TYR A 126 9.67 -34.89 2.07
C TYR A 126 9.82 -35.95 0.98
N LEU A 127 10.88 -35.85 0.17
CA LEU A 127 11.22 -36.86 -0.83
C LEU A 127 11.60 -38.19 -0.18
N ALA A 128 12.26 -38.20 0.98
CA ALA A 128 12.55 -39.42 1.73
C ALA A 128 11.27 -40.06 2.28
N ALA A 129 10.31 -39.24 2.74
CA ALA A 129 8.99 -39.69 3.16
C ALA A 129 8.16 -40.23 1.99
N GLN A 130 8.30 -39.67 0.78
CA GLN A 130 7.67 -40.21 -0.45
C GLN A 130 8.43 -41.41 -1.06
N ALA A 131 9.76 -41.43 -0.95
CA ALA A 131 10.61 -42.51 -1.45
C ALA A 131 10.46 -43.77 -0.59
N ALA A 132 10.04 -43.63 0.67
CA ALA A 132 9.56 -44.74 1.48
C ALA A 132 8.29 -45.43 0.90
N GLU A 133 7.64 -44.84 -0.12
CA GLU A 133 6.44 -45.37 -0.77
C GLU A 133 6.64 -45.77 -2.25
N LYS A 134 7.81 -45.54 -2.86
CA LYS A 134 8.14 -46.03 -4.22
C LYS A 134 9.63 -45.88 -4.54
N GLU A 135 10.29 -47.00 -4.80
CA GLU A 135 11.66 -47.05 -5.33
C GLU A 135 11.67 -46.80 -6.85
N SER A 136 12.48 -45.84 -7.32
CA SER A 136 13.55 -46.03 -8.33
C SER A 136 14.22 -44.70 -8.70
N PRO A 137 15.55 -44.63 -8.93
CA PRO A 137 16.30 -43.39 -9.08
C PRO A 137 16.53 -43.00 -10.55
N LEU A 138 16.56 -41.70 -10.84
CA LEU A 138 17.28 -41.16 -12.00
C LEU A 138 18.07 -39.93 -11.58
N SER A 139 19.39 -40.07 -11.60
CA SER A 139 20.36 -38.99 -11.52
C SER A 139 20.64 -38.48 -12.93
N SER A 140 20.53 -37.17 -13.14
CA SER A 140 21.18 -36.48 -14.24
C SER A 140 22.01 -35.34 -13.67
N GLU A 141 23.32 -35.52 -13.67
CA GLU A 141 24.30 -34.46 -13.42
C GLU A 141 24.22 -33.43 -14.56
N MET A 142 24.09 -32.16 -14.20
CA MET A 142 24.43 -31.04 -15.06
C MET A 142 25.39 -30.12 -14.29
N THR A 143 26.50 -29.82 -14.94
CA THR A 143 27.59 -28.95 -14.50
C THR A 143 27.10 -27.50 -14.29
N PRO A 144 27.59 -26.79 -13.26
CA PRO A 144 27.25 -25.39 -13.04
C PRO A 144 28.13 -24.47 -13.90
N GLU A 145 27.51 -23.57 -14.66
CA GLU A 145 28.15 -22.33 -15.12
C GLU A 145 27.82 -21.19 -14.13
N PRO A 146 28.75 -20.26 -13.88
CA PRO A 146 28.56 -19.22 -12.87
C PRO A 146 28.04 -17.88 -13.45
N ASP A 147 27.43 -17.13 -12.53
CA ASP A 147 27.27 -15.68 -12.44
C ASP A 147 26.03 -15.00 -13.02
N GLY A 148 25.14 -14.64 -12.08
CA GLY A 148 24.22 -13.52 -12.19
C GLY A 148 24.99 -12.20 -12.10
N GLU A 149 25.44 -11.69 -13.24
CA GLU A 149 25.76 -10.28 -13.43
C GLU A 149 24.71 -9.64 -14.34
N TRP A 150 24.65 -8.30 -14.32
CA TRP A 150 23.89 -7.45 -15.23
C TRP A 150 23.47 -8.15 -16.54
N VAL A 151 22.17 -8.28 -16.82
CA VAL A 151 21.70 -8.94 -18.04
C VAL A 151 22.22 -8.16 -19.25
N LYS A 152 23.22 -8.74 -19.90
CA LYS A 152 23.88 -8.25 -21.09
C LYS A 152 22.94 -8.48 -22.27
N SER A 153 22.01 -7.57 -22.51
CA SER A 153 21.16 -7.64 -23.70
C SER A 153 21.92 -7.09 -24.90
N GLU A 154 22.08 -7.92 -25.92
CA GLU A 154 22.71 -7.53 -27.18
C GLU A 154 21.73 -6.67 -27.99
N GLY A 155 22.03 -5.37 -28.14
CA GLY A 155 21.25 -4.50 -29.01
C GLY A 155 21.55 -4.75 -30.49
N GLU A 156 20.63 -4.39 -31.40
CA GLU A 156 20.67 -4.59 -32.87
C GLU A 156 21.93 -4.04 -33.60
N LYS A 157 22.93 -3.49 -32.91
CA LYS A 157 24.16 -2.93 -33.49
C LYS A 157 25.43 -3.25 -32.70
N GLY A 158 25.46 -4.32 -31.92
CA GLY A 158 26.65 -4.70 -31.13
C GLY A 158 26.98 -3.72 -29.98
N LYS A 159 26.05 -2.82 -29.62
CA LYS A 159 26.14 -1.99 -28.43
C LYS A 159 25.45 -2.72 -27.27
N PHE A 160 26.22 -3.05 -26.25
CA PHE A 160 25.68 -3.66 -25.02
C PHE A 160 24.77 -2.65 -24.31
N LYS A 161 23.51 -3.04 -24.07
CA LYS A 161 22.62 -2.30 -23.17
C LYS A 161 22.51 -3.11 -21.88
N PHE A 162 23.06 -2.56 -20.81
CA PHE A 162 22.81 -3.03 -19.45
C PHE A 162 21.38 -2.59 -19.09
N ARG A 163 20.44 -3.53 -19.02
CA ARG A 163 19.12 -3.27 -18.42
C ARG A 163 19.15 -3.84 -17.01
N LEU A 164 18.95 -2.96 -16.02
CA LEU A 164 18.56 -3.40 -14.69
C LEU A 164 17.28 -4.23 -14.85
N SER A 165 17.25 -5.46 -14.33
CA SER A 165 15.98 -6.19 -14.18
C SER A 165 14.99 -5.27 -13.46
N ASP A 166 13.73 -5.22 -13.89
CA ASP A 166 12.73 -4.36 -13.25
C ASP A 166 12.72 -4.67 -11.73
N PRO A 167 13.05 -3.69 -10.86
CA PRO A 167 13.02 -3.84 -9.41
C PRO A 167 11.73 -4.47 -8.89
N GLU A 168 10.61 -4.17 -9.55
CA GLU A 168 9.30 -4.73 -9.24
C GLU A 168 9.26 -6.24 -9.50
N ASP A 169 9.72 -6.68 -10.67
CA ASP A 169 9.75 -8.09 -11.03
C ASP A 169 10.65 -8.88 -10.06
N HIS A 170 11.79 -8.28 -9.67
CA HIS A 170 12.64 -8.86 -8.64
C HIS A 170 11.89 -9.00 -7.31
N ALA A 171 11.16 -7.97 -6.86
CA ALA A 171 10.36 -8.05 -5.64
C ALA A 171 9.24 -9.11 -5.74
N ARG A 172 8.58 -9.22 -6.90
CA ARG A 172 7.52 -10.19 -7.19
C ARG A 172 8.02 -11.63 -7.16
N TYR A 173 9.11 -11.94 -7.87
CA TYR A 173 9.53 -13.32 -8.09
C TYR A 173 10.63 -13.79 -7.13
N SER A 174 11.34 -12.89 -6.43
CA SER A 174 12.38 -13.30 -5.48
C SER A 174 11.82 -14.14 -4.34
N LYS A 175 12.54 -15.21 -3.97
CA LYS A 175 12.24 -16.03 -2.79
C LYS A 175 10.78 -16.54 -2.75
N LEU A 176 10.16 -16.90 -3.88
CA LEU A 176 8.78 -17.43 -3.91
C LEU A 176 8.59 -18.67 -3.04
N TRP A 177 9.60 -19.55 -2.98
CA TRP A 177 9.57 -20.74 -2.13
C TRP A 177 9.36 -20.42 -0.64
N LYS A 178 9.75 -19.20 -0.20
CA LYS A 178 9.51 -18.76 1.18
C LYS A 178 8.02 -18.73 1.51
N LEU A 179 7.10 -18.53 0.56
CA LEU A 179 5.65 -18.61 0.80
C LEU A 179 5.21 -19.95 1.39
N LEU A 180 5.83 -21.05 0.96
CA LEU A 180 5.45 -22.40 1.36
C LEU A 180 6.12 -22.83 2.67
N VAL A 181 7.38 -22.44 2.86
CA VAL A 181 8.15 -22.82 4.06
C VAL A 181 7.99 -21.83 5.23
N PHE A 182 7.40 -20.67 4.98
CA PHE A 182 7.30 -19.60 5.97
C PHE A 182 6.65 -20.04 7.29
N PRO A 183 5.62 -20.92 7.30
CA PRO A 183 5.09 -21.49 8.53
C PRO A 183 6.12 -22.24 9.40
N PHE A 184 7.30 -22.57 8.88
CA PHE A 184 8.37 -23.25 9.63
C PHE A 184 9.53 -22.30 10.01
N ARG A 185 9.48 -21.02 9.56
CA ARG A 185 10.50 -19.99 9.88
C ARG A 185 10.11 -19.12 11.08
N PHE A 186 9.17 -19.54 11.93
CA PHE A 186 8.75 -18.72 13.06
C PHE A 186 9.89 -18.44 14.04
N PRO A 187 10.06 -17.18 14.46
CA PRO A 187 11.07 -16.79 15.42
C PRO A 187 10.58 -17.11 16.84
N MET A 188 10.34 -18.39 17.13
CA MET A 188 9.88 -18.86 18.45
C MET A 188 11.02 -18.96 19.47
N LYS A 189 12.26 -18.97 18.97
CA LYS A 189 13.50 -19.05 19.76
C LYS A 189 14.43 -17.93 19.33
N ALA A 190 15.27 -17.44 20.24
CA ALA A 190 16.22 -16.38 19.90
C ALA A 190 17.22 -16.81 18.82
N SER A 191 17.60 -18.10 18.79
CA SER A 191 18.43 -18.66 17.73
C SER A 191 17.78 -18.59 16.34
N SER A 192 16.45 -18.61 16.26
CA SER A 192 15.71 -18.54 15.00
C SER A 192 15.72 -17.14 14.39
N ILE A 193 15.95 -16.08 15.18
CA ILE A 193 16.06 -14.70 14.69
C ILE A 193 17.21 -14.53 13.70
N ALA A 194 18.29 -15.30 13.86
CA ALA A 194 19.42 -15.30 12.93
C ALA A 194 19.02 -15.58 11.48
N ARG A 195 17.88 -16.28 11.26
CA ARG A 195 17.34 -16.61 9.94
C ARG A 195 16.56 -15.47 9.26
N LEU A 196 16.23 -14.41 9.99
CA LEU A 196 15.54 -13.23 9.47
C LEU A 196 16.56 -12.21 8.93
N GLN A 197 16.21 -11.43 7.93
CA GLN A 197 17.01 -10.27 7.52
C GLN A 197 16.77 -9.09 8.49
N ASP A 198 17.72 -8.17 8.60
CA ASP A 198 17.50 -6.92 9.35
C ASP A 198 16.34 -6.15 8.67
N GLY A 199 15.35 -5.72 9.45
CA GLY A 199 14.09 -5.13 8.99
C GLY A 199 13.00 -6.13 8.56
N GLU A 200 13.29 -7.45 8.47
CA GLU A 200 12.27 -8.49 8.19
C GLU A 200 11.33 -8.63 9.40
N ILE A 201 10.03 -8.72 9.12
CA ILE A 201 8.97 -8.77 10.12
C ILE A 201 8.15 -10.02 9.92
N VAL A 202 8.04 -10.82 10.97
CA VAL A 202 7.20 -12.01 11.00
C VAL A 202 6.05 -11.77 11.96
N SER A 203 4.83 -11.87 11.44
CA SER A 203 3.61 -11.77 12.23
C SER A 203 2.80 -13.06 12.16
N TYR A 204 2.12 -13.38 13.25
CA TYR A 204 1.14 -14.45 13.31
C TYR A 204 -0.07 -13.99 14.11
N ARG A 205 -1.25 -14.27 13.57
CA ARG A 205 -2.54 -13.83 14.07
C ARG A 205 -3.45 -15.04 14.20
N GLY A 206 -3.99 -15.22 15.40
CA GLY A 206 -5.14 -16.09 15.65
C GLY A 206 -6.40 -15.25 15.78
N GLU A 207 -7.46 -15.65 15.10
CA GLU A 207 -8.76 -14.99 15.11
C GLU A 207 -9.86 -16.02 15.34
N GLY A 208 -10.82 -15.67 16.18
CA GLY A 208 -12.05 -16.42 16.38
C GLY A 208 -13.24 -15.47 16.25
N SER A 209 -14.30 -15.90 15.56
CA SER A 209 -15.55 -15.16 15.47
C SER A 209 -16.77 -16.05 15.72
N LEU A 210 -17.81 -15.44 16.27
CA LEU A 210 -19.16 -15.97 16.33
C LEU A 210 -20.06 -15.06 15.51
N GLU A 211 -20.79 -15.65 14.58
CA GLU A 211 -21.63 -14.95 13.62
C GLU A 211 -23.09 -15.40 13.80
N LEU A 212 -24.01 -14.42 13.82
CA LEU A 212 -25.47 -14.63 13.77
C LEU A 212 -26.07 -13.86 12.59
N GLY A 213 -27.00 -14.47 11.85
CA GLY A 213 -27.52 -13.79 10.67
C GLY A 213 -28.73 -14.43 10.05
N ALA A 214 -29.42 -13.59 9.29
CA ALA A 214 -30.63 -13.91 8.59
C ALA A 214 -30.47 -13.51 7.12
N SER A 215 -30.94 -14.37 6.23
CA SER A 215 -30.95 -14.12 4.80
C SER A 215 -32.35 -14.32 4.23
N VAL A 216 -32.76 -13.42 3.35
CA VAL A 216 -33.99 -13.54 2.56
C VAL A 216 -33.59 -13.57 1.09
N GLY A 217 -33.81 -14.71 0.44
CA GLY A 217 -33.66 -14.86 -1.02
C GLY A 217 -35.01 -14.80 -1.72
N TRP A 218 -35.09 -14.06 -2.82
CA TRP A 218 -36.21 -14.11 -3.75
C TRP A 218 -35.71 -14.54 -5.14
N ASN A 219 -36.53 -15.33 -5.83
CA ASN A 219 -36.29 -15.72 -7.21
C ASN A 219 -37.22 -14.90 -8.10
N PRO A 220 -36.76 -13.80 -8.73
CA PRO A 220 -37.58 -12.99 -9.62
C PRO A 220 -37.80 -13.72 -10.96
N ASP A 221 -38.47 -14.87 -10.94
CA ASP A 221 -38.86 -15.59 -12.15
C ASP A 221 -40.27 -15.17 -12.57
N LEU A 222 -40.39 -13.96 -13.14
CA LEU A 222 -41.65 -13.42 -13.67
C LEU A 222 -41.87 -13.79 -15.15
N THR A 223 -40.89 -14.42 -15.82
CA THR A 223 -40.91 -14.59 -17.29
C THR A 223 -40.47 -15.98 -17.81
N ASN A 224 -40.08 -16.94 -16.97
CA ASN A 224 -39.48 -18.24 -17.36
C ASN A 224 -38.17 -18.14 -18.18
N LEU A 225 -37.71 -16.93 -18.53
CA LEU A 225 -36.44 -16.68 -19.24
C LEU A 225 -35.25 -16.52 -18.28
N THR A 226 -35.50 -16.37 -16.96
CA THR A 226 -34.50 -16.01 -15.95
C THR A 226 -34.45 -16.98 -14.76
N SER A 227 -34.85 -18.24 -14.95
CA SER A 227 -34.89 -19.30 -13.92
C SER A 227 -33.56 -19.56 -13.19
N SER A 228 -32.48 -18.90 -13.59
CA SER A 228 -31.13 -18.98 -13.02
C SER A 228 -30.74 -17.82 -12.09
N ALA A 229 -31.58 -16.80 -11.90
CA ALA A 229 -31.25 -15.59 -11.14
C ALA A 229 -31.86 -15.63 -9.73
N GLN A 230 -31.05 -15.69 -8.68
CA GLN A 230 -31.50 -15.54 -7.29
C GLN A 230 -31.01 -14.21 -6.75
N ALA A 231 -31.89 -13.34 -6.29
CA ALA A 231 -31.50 -12.13 -5.58
C ALA A 231 -31.67 -12.34 -4.07
N GLY A 232 -30.72 -11.86 -3.28
CA GLY A 232 -30.71 -12.06 -1.84
C GLY A 232 -30.32 -10.80 -1.10
N LEU A 233 -30.96 -10.60 0.05
CA LEU A 233 -30.53 -9.68 1.10
C LEU A 233 -30.14 -10.51 2.32
N SER A 234 -28.92 -10.35 2.81
CA SER A 234 -28.49 -10.92 4.08
C SER A 234 -28.07 -9.82 5.04
N TYR A 235 -28.43 -10.03 6.31
CA TYR A 235 -28.00 -9.21 7.43
C TYR A 235 -27.28 -10.13 8.41
N GLN A 236 -26.06 -9.76 8.79
CA GLN A 236 -25.27 -10.51 9.76
C GLN A 236 -24.76 -9.59 10.86
N THR A 237 -24.76 -10.08 12.09
CA THR A 237 -24.07 -9.51 13.25
C THR A 237 -22.96 -10.47 13.68
N TYR A 238 -21.85 -9.93 14.15
CA TYR A 238 -20.71 -10.75 14.56
C TYR A 238 -19.97 -10.16 15.76
N VAL A 239 -19.39 -11.05 16.55
CA VAL A 239 -18.38 -10.75 17.56
C VAL A 239 -17.12 -11.50 17.17
N SER A 240 -16.01 -10.80 17.08
CA SER A 240 -14.72 -11.37 16.72
C SER A 240 -13.62 -10.91 17.66
N GLY A 241 -12.68 -11.80 17.93
CA GLY A 241 -11.47 -11.53 18.70
C GLY A 241 -10.26 -11.94 17.88
N ALA A 242 -9.29 -11.05 17.75
CA ALA A 242 -8.01 -11.34 17.12
C ALA A 242 -6.86 -11.08 18.10
N HIS A 243 -5.93 -12.03 18.16
CA HIS A 243 -4.65 -11.88 18.83
C HIS A 243 -3.55 -11.99 17.79
N ARG A 244 -2.69 -10.97 17.72
CA ARG A 244 -1.55 -10.94 16.79
C ARG A 244 -0.28 -10.71 17.57
N ILE A 245 0.78 -11.41 17.20
CA ILE A 245 2.14 -11.13 17.64
C ILE A 245 2.97 -10.86 16.40
N SER A 246 3.76 -9.79 16.46
CA SER A 246 4.61 -9.32 15.37
C SER A 246 6.03 -9.17 15.89
N VAL A 247 6.98 -9.80 15.22
CA VAL A 247 8.41 -9.81 15.58
C VAL A 247 9.19 -9.16 14.45
N MET A 248 9.89 -8.06 14.76
CA MET A 248 10.76 -7.36 13.82
C MET A 248 12.21 -7.52 14.27
N ARG A 249 13.07 -8.01 13.38
CA ARG A 249 14.51 -8.01 13.62
C ARG A 249 15.07 -6.63 13.30
N GLU A 250 15.61 -5.91 14.29
CA GLU A 250 16.32 -4.64 14.02
C GLU A 250 17.74 -4.93 13.55
N THR A 251 18.45 -5.79 14.29
CA THR A 251 19.82 -6.22 14.03
C THR A 251 19.99 -7.67 14.51
N ALA A 252 21.20 -8.23 14.37
CA ALA A 252 21.52 -9.51 15.00
C ALA A 252 21.39 -9.51 16.54
N ARG A 253 21.50 -8.33 17.17
CA ARG A 253 21.43 -8.15 18.63
C ARG A 253 20.04 -7.77 19.11
N PHE A 254 19.34 -6.92 18.37
CA PHE A 254 18.10 -6.29 18.82
C PHE A 254 16.87 -6.75 18.04
N VAL A 255 15.79 -7.01 18.78
CA VAL A 255 14.49 -7.44 18.23
C VAL A 255 13.36 -6.66 18.89
N ARG A 256 12.36 -6.26 18.12
CA ARG A 256 11.09 -5.74 18.64
C ARG A 256 10.00 -6.80 18.56
N VAL A 257 9.21 -6.90 19.62
CA VAL A 257 7.99 -7.72 19.65
C VAL A 257 6.81 -6.82 19.99
N LYS A 258 5.78 -6.87 19.15
CA LYS A 258 4.47 -6.25 19.39
C LYS A 258 3.44 -7.33 19.61
N ALA A 259 2.65 -7.19 20.65
CA ALA A 259 1.48 -8.01 20.88
C ALA A 259 0.22 -7.15 20.79
N SER A 260 -0.73 -7.60 19.98
CA SER A 260 -1.98 -6.91 19.68
C SER A 260 -3.16 -7.79 20.05
N ARG A 261 -4.17 -7.18 20.67
CA ARG A 261 -5.48 -7.79 20.95
C ARG A 261 -6.56 -6.86 20.43
N VAL A 262 -7.41 -7.39 19.56
CA VAL A 262 -8.54 -6.66 18.98
C VAL A 262 -9.81 -7.42 19.28
N ALA A 263 -10.78 -6.74 19.88
CA ALA A 263 -12.13 -7.24 20.06
C ALA A 263 -13.09 -6.37 19.24
N THR A 264 -13.77 -6.97 18.27
CA THR A 264 -14.64 -6.28 17.32
C THR A 264 -16.05 -6.80 17.40
N VAL A 265 -17.01 -5.88 17.45
CA VAL A 265 -18.44 -6.15 17.32
C VAL A 265 -18.95 -5.37 16.12
N GLY A 266 -19.64 -6.04 15.20
CA GLY A 266 -20.10 -5.38 13.98
C GLY A 266 -21.35 -6.00 13.40
N HIS A 267 -21.87 -5.32 12.40
CA HIS A 267 -22.93 -5.82 11.55
C HIS A 267 -22.62 -5.49 10.09
N SER A 268 -23.09 -6.34 9.19
CA SER A 268 -23.01 -6.05 7.76
C SER A 268 -24.25 -6.53 7.03
N MET A 269 -24.62 -5.73 6.03
CA MET A 269 -25.68 -6.00 5.08
C MET A 269 -25.04 -6.34 3.75
N THR A 270 -25.41 -7.49 3.20
CA THR A 270 -25.01 -7.89 1.84
C THR A 270 -26.25 -7.98 0.98
N ALA A 271 -26.25 -7.30 -0.16
CA ALA A 271 -27.30 -7.40 -1.17
C ALA A 271 -26.66 -7.79 -2.50
N GLY A 272 -27.10 -8.88 -3.11
CA GLY A 272 -26.53 -9.37 -4.35
C GLY A 272 -27.51 -10.22 -5.14
N ALA A 273 -27.28 -10.35 -6.44
CA ALA A 273 -27.92 -11.37 -7.23
C ALA A 273 -26.88 -12.39 -7.68
N ASP A 274 -27.24 -13.66 -7.55
CA ASP A 274 -26.52 -14.82 -8.00
C ASP A 274 -27.11 -15.32 -9.31
N PHE A 275 -26.24 -15.55 -10.28
CA PHE A 275 -26.61 -16.22 -11.52
C PHE A 275 -25.86 -17.56 -11.61
N LYS A 276 -26.62 -18.64 -11.83
CA LYS A 276 -26.05 -19.87 -12.37
C LYS A 276 -26.02 -19.75 -13.89
N PRO A 277 -24.85 -19.66 -14.56
CA PRO A 277 -24.84 -19.56 -16.01
C PRO A 277 -25.50 -20.80 -16.63
N ALA A 278 -26.44 -20.58 -17.56
CA ALA A 278 -26.90 -21.64 -18.45
C ALA A 278 -25.70 -22.16 -19.28
N PRO A 279 -25.65 -23.46 -19.61
CA PRO A 279 -24.53 -24.00 -20.38
C PRO A 279 -24.40 -23.24 -21.72
N LEU A 280 -23.25 -22.62 -21.92
CA LEU A 280 -22.83 -22.14 -23.24
C LEU A 280 -22.53 -23.36 -24.10
N ASP A 281 -23.47 -23.76 -24.95
CA ASP A 281 -23.23 -24.75 -26.00
C ASP A 281 -22.15 -24.21 -26.94
N GLY A 282 -20.94 -24.79 -26.87
CA GLY A 282 -19.86 -24.50 -27.80
C GLY A 282 -18.43 -24.47 -27.25
N ILE A 283 -18.20 -24.49 -25.93
CA ILE A 283 -16.84 -24.53 -25.36
C ILE A 283 -16.64 -25.80 -24.52
N ILE A 284 -16.05 -26.83 -25.13
CA ILE A 284 -15.71 -28.12 -24.54
C ILE A 284 -14.39 -27.99 -23.77
N ILE A 285 -14.35 -27.24 -22.66
CA ILE A 285 -13.20 -27.33 -21.74
C ILE A 285 -13.75 -27.34 -20.30
N ILE A 286 -13.94 -28.57 -19.81
CA ILE A 286 -14.17 -28.98 -18.40
C ILE A 286 -15.61 -28.81 -17.85
N LYS A 287 -16.44 -29.85 -18.07
CA LYS A 287 -17.79 -30.02 -17.47
C LYS A 287 -17.83 -29.88 -15.93
N ASN A 288 -16.73 -30.14 -15.23
CA ASN A 288 -16.67 -30.02 -13.76
C ASN A 288 -16.52 -28.58 -13.25
N ILE A 289 -15.91 -27.68 -14.03
CA ILE A 289 -15.82 -26.25 -13.66
C ILE A 289 -17.20 -25.60 -13.78
N GLN A 290 -17.97 -25.99 -14.80
CA GLN A 290 -19.30 -25.43 -15.09
C GLN A 290 -20.33 -25.67 -13.97
N LYS A 291 -20.32 -26.86 -13.34
CA LYS A 291 -21.27 -27.17 -12.25
C LYS A 291 -21.06 -26.30 -10.99
N ASN A 292 -19.86 -25.76 -10.80
CA ASN A 292 -19.49 -25.00 -9.60
C ASN A 292 -19.30 -23.50 -9.86
N LEU A 293 -19.44 -23.04 -11.12
CA LEU A 293 -19.21 -21.65 -11.49
C LEU A 293 -20.44 -20.79 -11.18
N ARG A 294 -20.56 -20.32 -9.93
CA ARG A 294 -21.56 -19.32 -9.52
C ARG A 294 -21.02 -17.92 -9.85
N ILE A 295 -21.65 -17.21 -10.80
CA ILE A 295 -21.28 -15.83 -11.12
C ILE A 295 -22.25 -14.92 -10.39
N ILE A 296 -21.73 -14.13 -9.46
CA ILE A 296 -22.49 -13.08 -8.77
C ILE A 296 -22.32 -11.79 -9.60
N PRO A 297 -23.25 -11.42 -10.50
CA PRO A 297 -23.11 -10.25 -11.34
C PRO A 297 -22.95 -8.96 -10.56
N PHE A 298 -23.62 -8.82 -9.41
CA PHE A 298 -23.40 -7.68 -8.53
C PHE A 298 -23.45 -8.07 -7.06
N ASN A 299 -22.59 -7.43 -6.26
CA ASN A 299 -22.55 -7.61 -4.82
C ASN A 299 -22.35 -6.24 -4.14
N LEU A 300 -23.30 -5.85 -3.29
CA LEU A 300 -23.20 -4.70 -2.41
C LEU A 300 -22.96 -5.18 -0.98
N VAL A 301 -21.91 -4.66 -0.35
CA VAL A 301 -21.63 -4.90 1.07
C VAL A 301 -21.58 -3.55 1.76
N ALA A 302 -22.38 -3.37 2.80
CA ALA A 302 -22.28 -2.25 3.71
C ALA A 302 -22.10 -2.80 5.13
N GLY A 303 -21.21 -2.24 5.92
CA GLY A 303 -21.01 -2.73 7.28
C GLY A 303 -20.39 -1.70 8.19
N ASP A 304 -20.82 -1.74 9.44
CA ASP A 304 -20.32 -0.91 10.53
C ASP A 304 -19.80 -1.81 11.65
N SER A 305 -18.70 -1.40 12.26
CA SER A 305 -18.04 -2.17 13.32
C SER A 305 -17.40 -1.25 14.35
N LEU A 306 -17.38 -1.71 15.60
CA LEU A 306 -16.71 -1.09 16.72
C LEU A 306 -15.65 -2.06 17.24
N SER A 307 -14.43 -1.56 17.42
CA SER A 307 -13.32 -2.37 17.90
C SER A 307 -12.67 -1.73 19.12
N LYS A 308 -12.28 -2.57 20.09
CA LYS A 308 -11.35 -2.20 21.16
C LYS A 308 -10.01 -2.84 20.83
N ILE A 309 -8.96 -2.04 20.83
CA ILE A 309 -7.61 -2.44 20.47
C ILE A 309 -6.71 -2.21 21.69
N PHE A 310 -5.91 -3.21 22.01
CA PHE A 310 -4.83 -3.12 22.97
C PHE A 310 -3.55 -3.60 22.33
N ASP A 311 -2.53 -2.75 22.31
CA ASP A 311 -1.21 -3.11 21.82
C ASP A 311 -0.15 -2.80 22.86
N VAL A 312 0.88 -3.63 22.88
CA VAL A 312 2.06 -3.40 23.70
C VAL A 312 3.29 -3.84 22.90
N GLY A 313 4.33 -3.00 22.93
CA GLY A 313 5.58 -3.21 22.21
C GLY A 313 6.76 -3.25 23.17
N TYR A 314 7.65 -4.21 22.94
CA TYR A 314 8.90 -4.38 23.68
C TYR A 314 10.08 -4.48 22.72
N ARG A 315 11.24 -4.02 23.17
CA ARG A 315 12.53 -4.19 22.52
C ARG A 315 13.43 -5.06 23.41
N TYR A 316 14.12 -6.01 22.79
CA TYR A 316 14.96 -7.00 23.48
C TYR A 316 16.39 -6.95 22.95
N ASP A 317 17.35 -7.02 23.85
CA ASP A 317 18.75 -7.30 23.57
C ASP A 317 19.03 -8.80 23.75
N LEU A 318 19.13 -9.54 22.65
CA LEU A 318 19.33 -10.99 22.65
C LEU A 318 20.72 -11.43 23.17
N SER A 319 21.64 -10.48 23.41
CA SER A 319 22.91 -10.76 24.07
C SER A 319 22.75 -10.98 25.58
N VAL A 320 21.70 -10.43 26.20
CA VAL A 320 21.40 -10.60 27.63
C VAL A 320 20.55 -11.87 27.84
N PRO A 321 20.98 -12.84 28.67
CA PRO A 321 20.25 -14.10 28.86
C PRO A 321 18.81 -13.95 29.37
N GLU A 322 18.57 -12.99 30.26
CA GLU A 322 17.23 -12.72 30.81
C GLU A 322 16.30 -12.15 29.74
N ALA A 323 16.77 -11.16 28.97
CA ALA A 323 16.04 -10.61 27.83
C ALA A 323 15.74 -11.68 26.77
N ARG A 324 16.67 -12.62 26.52
CA ARG A 324 16.44 -13.76 25.63
C ARG A 324 15.27 -14.62 26.10
N LYS A 325 15.24 -14.96 27.40
CA LYS A 325 14.14 -15.74 27.99
C LYS A 325 12.82 -14.97 27.91
N ALA A 326 12.83 -13.67 28.20
CA ALA A 326 11.66 -12.81 28.08
C ALA A 326 11.13 -12.76 26.65
N TYR A 327 12.03 -12.63 25.67
CA TYR A 327 11.71 -12.68 24.25
C TYR A 327 11.02 -14.01 23.85
N GLU A 328 11.59 -15.16 24.25
CA GLU A 328 11.02 -16.49 23.92
C GLU A 328 9.64 -16.71 24.55
N LEU A 329 9.37 -16.10 25.71
CA LEU A 329 8.04 -16.08 26.31
C LEU A 329 7.10 -15.09 25.61
N ALA A 330 7.61 -13.93 25.20
CA ALA A 330 6.82 -12.90 24.53
C ALA A 330 6.26 -13.37 23.18
N VAL A 331 7.05 -14.13 22.41
CA VAL A 331 6.62 -14.71 21.12
C VAL A 331 5.57 -15.82 21.29
N ILE A 332 5.30 -16.31 22.49
CA ILE A 332 4.13 -17.18 22.74
C ILE A 332 2.99 -16.45 23.46
N GLY A 333 3.05 -15.12 23.51
CA GLY A 333 2.02 -14.27 24.11
C GLY A 333 2.13 -14.11 25.62
N ARG A 334 3.24 -14.56 26.24
CA ARG A 334 3.49 -14.46 27.68
C ARG A 334 4.42 -13.28 27.97
N LEU A 335 3.82 -12.12 28.18
CA LEU A 335 4.55 -10.85 28.36
C LEU A 335 4.93 -10.53 29.80
N GLY A 336 4.54 -11.37 30.78
CA GLY A 336 4.74 -11.08 32.20
C GLY A 336 6.20 -10.85 32.59
N LEU A 337 7.13 -11.67 32.08
CA LEU A 337 8.57 -11.47 32.33
C LEU A 337 9.10 -10.21 31.63
N SER A 338 8.56 -9.87 30.45
CA SER A 338 8.93 -8.63 29.76
C SER A 338 8.45 -7.39 30.52
N ASP A 339 7.25 -7.44 31.11
CA ASP A 339 6.75 -6.39 32.02
C ASP A 339 7.65 -6.27 33.25
N GLU A 340 7.95 -7.38 33.93
CA GLU A 340 8.80 -7.41 35.14
C GLU A 340 10.21 -6.86 34.88
N LEU A 341 10.82 -7.16 33.73
CA LEU A 341 12.16 -6.68 33.40
C LEU A 341 12.18 -5.24 32.88
N ALA A 342 11.07 -4.74 32.35
CA ALA A 342 10.99 -3.39 31.78
C ALA A 342 10.58 -2.31 32.79
N VAL A 343 9.97 -2.68 33.92
CA VAL A 343 9.59 -1.73 34.98
C VAL A 343 10.05 -2.19 36.36
N ASP A 344 10.45 -1.24 37.20
CA ASP A 344 10.81 -1.51 38.59
C ASP A 344 9.57 -1.79 39.46
N SER A 345 9.76 -2.13 40.73
CA SER A 345 8.67 -2.36 41.68
C SER A 345 7.76 -1.15 41.92
N ALA A 346 8.22 0.06 41.56
CA ALA A 346 7.45 1.30 41.63
C ALA A 346 6.75 1.65 40.30
N GLY A 347 6.94 0.84 39.25
CA GLY A 347 6.37 1.04 37.92
C GLY A 347 7.14 1.99 37.01
N ASN A 348 8.37 2.40 37.40
CA ASN A 348 9.22 3.24 36.56
C ASN A 348 10.00 2.38 35.55
N PRO A 349 10.33 2.90 34.35
CA PRO A 349 11.17 2.19 33.39
C PRO A 349 12.53 1.81 33.99
N THR A 350 12.94 0.56 33.82
CA THR A 350 14.28 0.10 34.19
C THR A 350 15.32 0.54 33.15
N ASP A 351 16.59 0.57 33.57
CA ASP A 351 17.70 0.84 32.66
C ASP A 351 17.89 -0.31 31.67
N PHE A 352 17.67 -0.04 30.38
CA PHE A 352 17.77 -1.02 29.28
C PHE A 352 19.15 -1.70 29.24
N ALA A 353 20.22 -1.01 29.63
CA ALA A 353 21.57 -1.60 29.67
C ALA A 353 21.71 -2.73 30.70
N LYS A 354 20.85 -2.75 31.72
CA LYS A 354 20.89 -3.76 32.80
C LYS A 354 20.05 -4.99 32.47
N THR A 355 18.79 -4.79 32.07
CA THR A 355 17.83 -5.88 31.88
C THR A 355 17.78 -6.39 30.45
N GLY A 356 18.24 -5.58 29.48
CA GLY A 356 18.13 -5.87 28.06
C GLY A 356 16.69 -5.88 27.55
N VAL A 357 15.71 -5.39 28.32
CA VAL A 357 14.30 -5.30 27.91
C VAL A 357 13.78 -3.89 28.14
N GLU A 358 13.24 -3.29 27.09
CA GLU A 358 12.65 -1.95 27.11
C GLU A 358 11.20 -2.03 26.64
N LYS A 359 10.27 -1.44 27.40
CA LYS A 359 8.89 -1.27 26.97
C LYS A 359 8.81 -0.06 26.06
N VAL A 360 8.66 -0.29 24.76
CA VAL A 360 8.66 0.76 23.74
C VAL A 360 7.35 1.54 23.78
N PHE A 361 6.21 0.86 23.91
CA PHE A 361 4.91 1.53 23.97
C PHE A 361 3.80 0.68 24.58
N THR A 362 2.73 1.34 25.01
CA THR A 362 1.41 0.74 25.24
C THR A 362 0.34 1.57 24.57
N ARG A 363 -0.56 0.95 23.81
CA ARG A 363 -1.69 1.61 23.13
C ARG A 363 -3.01 1.00 23.57
N HIS A 364 -3.93 1.86 24.00
CA HIS A 364 -5.35 1.53 24.14
C HIS A 364 -6.14 2.35 23.14
N ALA A 365 -6.86 1.69 22.24
CA ALA A 365 -7.64 2.39 21.24
C ALA A 365 -9.08 1.88 21.10
N LYS A 366 -9.97 2.78 20.71
CA LYS A 366 -11.32 2.46 20.25
C LYS A 366 -11.39 2.85 18.78
N ALA A 367 -11.72 1.89 17.93
CA ALA A 367 -11.91 2.13 16.51
C ALA A 367 -13.39 1.99 16.14
N SER A 368 -13.88 2.83 15.26
CA SER A 368 -15.14 2.63 14.55
C SER A 368 -14.86 2.60 13.06
N ASN A 369 -15.34 1.57 12.37
CA ASN A 369 -15.14 1.41 10.94
C ASN A 369 -16.50 1.28 10.25
N SER A 370 -16.72 2.12 9.25
CA SER A 370 -17.88 2.08 8.36
C SER A 370 -17.39 1.85 6.95
N SER A 371 -17.92 0.86 6.26
CA SER A 371 -17.46 0.48 4.92
C SER A 371 -18.62 0.21 3.97
N GLN A 372 -18.39 0.54 2.71
CA GLN A 372 -19.31 0.30 1.60
C GLN A 372 -18.49 -0.23 0.43
N ALA A 373 -18.85 -1.39 -0.08
CA ALA A 373 -18.25 -1.98 -1.27
C ALA A 373 -19.34 -2.35 -2.28
N ALA A 374 -19.04 -2.14 -3.55
CA ALA A 374 -19.83 -2.59 -4.68
C ALA A 374 -18.90 -3.38 -5.60
N THR A 375 -19.32 -4.58 -5.99
CA THR A 375 -18.62 -5.40 -6.99
C THR A 375 -19.57 -5.64 -8.15
N LEU A 376 -19.12 -5.41 -9.38
CA LEU A 376 -19.81 -5.87 -10.59
C LEU A 376 -18.93 -6.91 -11.31
N ARG A 377 -19.53 -7.99 -11.78
CA ARG A 377 -18.90 -9.01 -12.62
C ARG A 377 -19.73 -9.23 -13.87
N ILE A 378 -19.11 -9.08 -15.04
CA ILE A 378 -19.71 -9.42 -16.32
C ILE A 378 -19.04 -10.70 -16.79
N GLY A 379 -19.66 -11.84 -16.44
CA GLY A 379 -19.10 -13.16 -16.68
C GLY A 379 -17.77 -13.37 -15.95
N PHE A 380 -16.85 -14.09 -16.61
CA PHE A 380 -15.46 -14.22 -16.19
C PHE A 380 -14.53 -13.17 -16.83
N ILE A 381 -15.05 -12.38 -17.78
CA ILE A 381 -14.26 -11.50 -18.65
C ILE A 381 -13.87 -10.22 -17.92
N TRP A 382 -14.78 -9.66 -17.12
CA TRP A 382 -14.60 -8.34 -16.53
C TRP A 382 -15.15 -8.28 -15.10
N LYS A 383 -14.41 -7.62 -14.21
CA LYS A 383 -14.78 -7.39 -12.81
C LYS A 383 -14.40 -5.97 -12.43
N ARG A 384 -15.30 -5.27 -11.73
CA ARG A 384 -15.03 -3.98 -11.08
C ARG A 384 -15.40 -4.03 -9.62
N ASN A 385 -14.60 -3.39 -8.80
CA ASN A 385 -14.83 -3.17 -7.39
C ASN A 385 -14.78 -1.66 -7.14
N ALA A 386 -15.72 -1.15 -6.35
CA ALA A 386 -15.70 0.20 -5.82
C ALA A 386 -15.89 0.10 -4.30
N ARG A 387 -14.95 0.62 -3.52
CA ARG A 387 -14.95 0.53 -2.07
C ARG A 387 -14.74 1.92 -1.49
N ALA A 388 -15.48 2.24 -0.43
CA ALA A 388 -15.12 3.29 0.50
C ALA A 388 -15.14 2.73 1.91
N SER A 389 -14.23 3.19 2.76
CA SER A 389 -14.29 2.96 4.20
C SER A 389 -13.82 4.18 4.97
N VAL A 390 -14.45 4.43 6.12
CA VAL A 390 -13.99 5.38 7.14
C VAL A 390 -13.62 4.58 8.36
N ASN A 391 -12.39 4.71 8.81
CA ASN A 391 -11.89 4.15 10.05
C ASN A 391 -11.51 5.30 11.00
N ALA A 392 -12.21 5.45 12.10
CA ALA A 392 -11.94 6.45 13.13
C ALA A 392 -11.39 5.78 14.38
N ILE A 393 -10.14 6.09 14.72
CA ILE A 393 -9.37 5.52 15.82
C ILE A 393 -9.13 6.61 16.86
N ASP A 394 -9.56 6.33 18.09
CA ASP A 394 -9.29 7.15 19.28
C ASP A 394 -8.32 6.38 20.18
N ALA A 395 -7.06 6.82 20.24
CA ALA A 395 -5.97 6.08 20.88
C ALA A 395 -5.29 6.88 21.99
N ILE A 396 -5.10 6.25 23.14
CA ILE A 396 -4.21 6.71 24.21
C ILE A 396 -2.96 5.85 24.16
N ILE A 397 -1.83 6.51 23.98
CA ILE A 397 -0.54 5.89 23.69
C ILE A 397 0.44 6.36 24.74
N THR A 398 1.10 5.41 25.40
CA THR A 398 2.11 5.68 26.43
C THR A 398 3.45 5.20 25.92
N PHE A 399 4.37 6.13 25.73
CA PHE A 399 5.80 5.90 25.47
C PHE A 399 6.59 6.16 26.75
N PRO A 400 7.90 5.85 26.78
CA PRO A 400 8.78 6.20 27.89
C PRO A 400 8.85 7.70 28.19
N ASP A 401 8.67 8.56 27.18
CA ASP A 401 8.76 10.02 27.30
C ASP A 401 7.42 10.69 27.67
N GLY A 402 6.28 10.02 27.48
CA GLY A 402 4.98 10.57 27.85
C GLY A 402 3.74 9.85 27.32
N LYS A 403 2.58 10.45 27.61
CA LYS A 403 1.26 9.99 27.14
C LYS A 403 0.72 10.91 26.06
N HIS A 404 0.33 10.33 24.93
CA HIS A 404 -0.29 11.00 23.79
C HIS A 404 -1.72 10.53 23.61
N HIS A 405 -2.63 11.47 23.38
CA HIS A 405 -4.03 11.17 23.04
C HIS A 405 -4.25 11.53 21.59
N VAL A 406 -4.11 10.54 20.71
CA VAL A 406 -4.16 10.73 19.26
C VAL A 406 -5.49 10.25 18.72
N PHE A 407 -6.18 11.12 18.00
CA PHE A 407 -7.34 10.77 17.19
C PHE A 407 -6.95 10.73 15.71
N THR A 408 -7.34 9.66 15.01
CA THR A 408 -7.09 9.49 13.58
C THR A 408 -8.38 9.10 12.87
N SER A 409 -8.73 9.75 11.76
CA SER A 409 -9.80 9.35 10.86
C SER A 409 -9.22 9.11 9.47
N GLU A 410 -9.20 7.85 9.05
CA GLU A 410 -8.70 7.40 7.75
C GLU A 410 -9.87 7.09 6.84
N VAL A 411 -9.94 7.74 5.68
CA VAL A 411 -10.93 7.50 4.65
C VAL A 411 -10.25 6.96 3.41
N LEU A 412 -10.48 5.68 3.15
CA LEU A 412 -9.99 5.01 1.95
C LEU A 412 -11.12 4.94 0.92
N THR A 413 -10.85 5.39 -0.30
CA THR A 413 -11.73 5.25 -1.46
C THR A 413 -10.95 4.53 -2.55
N SER A 414 -11.47 3.46 -3.10
CA SER A 414 -10.77 2.64 -4.09
C SER A 414 -11.71 2.18 -5.18
N THR A 415 -11.28 2.31 -6.43
CA THR A 415 -11.93 1.71 -7.59
C THR A 415 -10.91 0.86 -8.33
N ASP A 416 -11.27 -0.39 -8.58
CA ASP A 416 -10.43 -1.37 -9.28
C ASP A 416 -11.29 -1.98 -10.39
N TRP A 417 -10.80 -2.06 -11.62
CA TRP A 417 -11.38 -2.95 -12.61
C TRP A 417 -10.29 -3.81 -13.25
N ARG A 418 -10.68 -5.01 -13.65
CA ARG A 418 -9.79 -5.97 -14.31
C ARG A 418 -10.51 -6.76 -15.39
N LEU A 419 -9.77 -7.07 -16.44
CA LEU A 419 -10.12 -8.03 -17.47
C LEU A 419 -9.46 -9.39 -17.17
N LEU A 420 -10.03 -10.48 -17.71
CA LEU A 420 -9.42 -11.81 -17.64
C LEU A 420 -8.02 -11.83 -18.26
N TRP A 421 -7.80 -11.02 -19.30
CA TRP A 421 -6.58 -10.97 -20.09
C TRP A 421 -5.50 -10.05 -19.48
N GLY A 422 -5.57 -9.76 -18.17
CA GLY A 422 -4.49 -9.11 -17.41
C GLY A 422 -4.52 -7.59 -17.37
N THR A 423 -5.36 -6.91 -18.17
CA THR A 423 -5.52 -5.45 -18.03
C THR A 423 -6.25 -5.15 -16.72
N ARG A 424 -5.65 -4.32 -15.88
CA ARG A 424 -6.17 -3.92 -14.58
C ARG A 424 -5.83 -2.46 -14.34
N GLU A 425 -6.82 -1.70 -13.92
CA GLU A 425 -6.65 -0.34 -13.41
C GLU A 425 -7.12 -0.31 -11.95
N LYS A 426 -6.35 0.34 -11.10
CA LYS A 426 -6.66 0.55 -9.70
C LYS A 426 -6.36 1.99 -9.31
N LEU A 427 -7.40 2.70 -8.91
CA LEU A 427 -7.33 4.04 -8.33
C LEU A 427 -7.62 3.93 -6.84
N GLU A 428 -6.77 4.51 -6.01
CA GLU A 428 -6.96 4.59 -4.57
C GLU A 428 -6.68 6.01 -4.09
N HIS A 429 -7.59 6.57 -3.31
CA HIS A 429 -7.36 7.81 -2.57
C HIS A 429 -7.53 7.55 -1.08
N ASN A 430 -6.59 8.03 -0.28
CA ASN A 430 -6.62 7.92 1.16
C ASN A 430 -6.60 9.32 1.78
N PHE A 431 -7.52 9.61 2.69
CA PHE A 431 -7.58 10.86 3.43
C PHE A 431 -7.42 10.54 4.91
N THR A 432 -6.27 10.86 5.47
CA THR A 432 -5.95 10.63 6.89
C THR A 432 -5.96 11.95 7.63
N VAL A 433 -6.98 12.16 8.44
CA VAL A 433 -7.06 13.27 9.40
C VAL A 433 -6.47 12.78 10.71
N SER A 434 -5.55 13.52 11.30
CA SER A 434 -4.91 13.16 12.58
C SER A 434 -4.81 14.36 13.49
N MET A 435 -5.07 14.18 14.79
CA MET A 435 -5.01 15.24 15.79
C MET A 435 -4.44 14.69 17.09
N ASP A 436 -3.45 15.37 17.67
CA ASP A 436 -3.05 15.15 19.07
C ASP A 436 -3.93 16.03 19.96
N LEU A 437 -4.88 15.41 20.66
CA LEU A 437 -5.86 16.10 21.48
C LEU A 437 -5.23 16.80 22.67
N ASN A 438 -4.15 16.24 23.23
CA ASN A 438 -3.45 16.85 24.36
C ASN A 438 -2.71 18.10 23.90
N GLU A 439 -2.01 18.01 22.77
CA GLU A 439 -1.24 19.13 22.24
C GLU A 439 -2.13 20.23 21.68
N PHE A 440 -3.20 19.86 20.97
CA PHE A 440 -4.20 20.81 20.48
C PHE A 440 -4.91 21.55 21.62
N ALA A 441 -5.19 20.87 22.74
CA ALA A 441 -5.77 21.51 23.92
C ALA A 441 -4.81 22.51 24.59
N LYS A 442 -3.50 22.22 24.60
CA LYS A 442 -2.48 23.14 25.14
C LYS A 442 -2.24 24.34 24.24
N ASN A 443 -2.11 24.11 22.94
CA ASN A 443 -1.85 25.15 21.95
C ASN A 443 -2.63 24.86 20.66
N PRO A 444 -3.85 25.41 20.52
CA PRO A 444 -4.67 25.22 19.33
C PRO A 444 -4.04 25.75 18.05
N GLU A 445 -3.07 26.67 18.11
CA GLU A 445 -2.38 27.27 16.96
C GLU A 445 -1.15 26.48 16.52
N LYS A 446 -0.74 25.47 17.30
CA LYS A 446 0.46 24.69 16.97
C LYS A 446 0.24 24.00 15.62
N GLU A 447 1.17 24.22 14.68
CA GLU A 447 1.06 23.73 13.30
C GLU A 447 0.90 22.20 13.24
N ASP A 448 1.55 21.47 14.15
CA ASP A 448 1.61 20.02 14.16
C ASP A 448 0.54 19.31 15.02
N ALA A 449 -0.37 20.06 15.63
CA ALA A 449 -1.41 19.49 16.50
C ALA A 449 -2.59 18.91 15.71
N PHE A 450 -2.82 19.37 14.47
CA PHE A 450 -3.92 18.93 13.61
C PHE A 450 -3.47 18.85 12.15
N HIS A 451 -3.60 17.66 11.55
CA HIS A 451 -3.10 17.37 10.21
C HIS A 451 -4.14 16.69 9.33
N LEU A 452 -4.03 16.94 8.03
CA LEU A 452 -4.72 16.21 6.98
C LEU A 452 -3.67 15.77 5.95
N MET A 453 -3.49 14.47 5.84
CA MET A 453 -2.69 13.84 4.80
C MET A 453 -3.63 13.28 3.75
N MET A 454 -3.38 13.59 2.49
CA MET A 454 -4.15 13.10 1.36
C MET A 454 -3.20 12.37 0.42
N GLU A 455 -3.52 11.13 0.09
CA GLU A 455 -2.73 10.29 -0.79
C GLU A 455 -3.58 9.85 -1.99
N GLY A 456 -2.97 9.79 -3.16
CA GLY A 456 -3.56 9.18 -4.34
C GLY A 456 -2.59 8.19 -4.95
N ARG A 457 -3.12 7.05 -5.41
CA ARG A 457 -2.37 5.99 -6.07
C ARG A 457 -3.13 5.53 -7.31
N ILE A 458 -2.42 5.44 -8.41
CA ILE A 458 -2.89 4.94 -9.70
C ILE A 458 -1.99 3.77 -10.07
N GLN A 459 -2.57 2.61 -10.37
CA GLN A 459 -1.86 1.45 -10.89
C GLN A 459 -2.59 0.97 -12.12
N ASP A 460 -1.90 0.87 -13.24
CA ASP A 460 -2.50 0.38 -14.48
C ASP A 460 -1.49 -0.51 -15.21
N THR A 461 -1.92 -1.71 -15.59
CA THR A 461 -1.07 -2.69 -16.26
C THR A 461 -0.92 -2.44 -17.76
N ASP A 462 -1.83 -1.70 -18.40
CA ASP A 462 -1.77 -1.39 -19.83
C ASP A 462 -2.38 -0.02 -20.14
N THR A 463 -1.58 1.02 -19.92
CA THR A 463 -2.01 2.41 -20.01
C THR A 463 -2.07 2.91 -21.45
N SER A 464 -3.24 3.44 -21.84
CA SER A 464 -3.41 4.20 -23.07
C SER A 464 -2.89 5.64 -22.94
N GLU A 465 -2.70 6.32 -24.06
CA GLU A 465 -2.27 7.73 -24.08
C GLU A 465 -3.25 8.66 -23.34
N LYS A 466 -4.55 8.40 -23.52
CA LYS A 466 -5.60 9.20 -22.87
C LYS A 466 -5.58 9.00 -21.35
N GLU A 467 -5.42 7.75 -20.91
CA GLU A 467 -5.28 7.41 -19.49
C GLU A 467 -4.00 8.04 -18.91
N MET A 468 -2.86 7.91 -19.60
CA MET A 468 -1.60 8.53 -19.17
C MET A 468 -1.73 10.05 -18.97
N THR A 469 -2.39 10.72 -19.91
CA THR A 469 -2.64 12.16 -19.81
C THR A 469 -3.56 12.47 -18.64
N ALA A 470 -4.62 11.68 -18.44
CA ALA A 470 -5.53 11.85 -17.32
C ALA A 470 -4.82 11.64 -15.97
N TYR A 471 -3.99 10.60 -15.84
CA TYR A 471 -3.23 10.31 -14.62
C TYR A 471 -2.19 11.39 -14.32
N THR A 472 -1.47 11.85 -15.35
CA THR A 472 -0.52 12.96 -15.24
C THR A 472 -1.22 14.22 -14.74
N LEU A 473 -2.35 14.57 -15.37
CA LEU A 473 -3.15 15.73 -14.96
C LEU A 473 -3.72 15.56 -13.55
N GLU A 474 -4.14 14.36 -13.16
CA GLU A 474 -4.62 14.08 -11.82
C GLU A 474 -3.55 14.36 -10.76
N VAL A 475 -2.34 13.84 -10.97
CA VAL A 475 -1.22 14.10 -10.04
C VAL A 475 -0.88 15.59 -10.02
N GLU A 476 -0.64 16.19 -11.18
CA GLU A 476 -0.20 17.58 -11.31
C GLU A 476 -1.23 18.59 -10.77
N ASN A 477 -2.52 18.36 -11.02
CA ASN A 477 -3.59 19.20 -10.49
C ASN A 477 -3.77 19.01 -8.99
N SER A 478 -3.60 17.78 -8.48
CA SER A 478 -3.70 17.50 -7.05
C SER A 478 -2.60 18.21 -6.28
N VAL A 479 -1.34 18.08 -6.71
CA VAL A 479 -0.19 18.74 -6.06
C VAL A 479 -0.09 20.23 -6.42
N GLY A 480 -0.74 20.67 -7.50
CA GLY A 480 -0.76 22.05 -7.94
C GLY A 480 0.54 22.51 -8.61
N LYS A 481 1.25 21.60 -9.27
CA LYS A 481 2.46 21.88 -10.03
C LYS A 481 2.35 21.20 -11.40
N PRO A 482 2.15 21.97 -12.48
CA PRO A 482 2.08 21.42 -13.82
C PRO A 482 3.46 21.01 -14.33
N LYS A 483 3.49 20.10 -15.30
CA LYS A 483 4.71 19.62 -16.00
C LYS A 483 5.72 18.93 -15.08
N ILE A 484 5.24 18.17 -14.10
CA ILE A 484 6.08 17.23 -13.35
C ILE A 484 6.47 16.07 -14.28
N PHE A 485 5.52 15.57 -15.05
CA PHE A 485 5.73 14.44 -15.96
C PHE A 485 5.77 14.92 -17.41
N PRO A 486 6.58 14.29 -18.27
CA PRO A 486 6.63 14.61 -19.69
C PRO A 486 5.32 14.19 -20.36
N LEU A 487 4.80 15.05 -21.24
CA LEU A 487 3.70 14.67 -22.12
C LEU A 487 4.23 13.70 -23.18
N ILE A 488 3.66 12.50 -23.24
CA ILE A 488 4.08 11.46 -24.19
C ILE A 488 3.29 11.63 -25.49
N PRO A 489 3.95 11.72 -26.66
CA PRO A 489 3.28 11.75 -27.95
C PRO A 489 2.59 10.41 -28.26
N ASN A 490 1.70 10.40 -29.23
CA ASN A 490 0.89 9.24 -29.61
C ASN A 490 1.72 8.11 -30.26
N ILE A 491 2.35 7.25 -29.44
CA ILE A 491 3.21 6.13 -29.90
C ILE A 491 2.59 4.74 -29.67
N GLY A 492 1.29 4.66 -29.31
CA GLY A 492 0.60 3.42 -28.94
C GLY A 492 0.81 3.01 -27.48
N GLY A 493 0.26 1.85 -27.07
CA GLY A 493 0.14 1.46 -25.64
C GLY A 493 1.45 1.61 -24.86
N LEU A 494 1.37 2.25 -23.70
CA LEU A 494 2.51 2.74 -22.92
C LEU A 494 3.00 1.72 -21.88
N GLY A 495 2.36 0.54 -21.83
CA GLY A 495 2.66 -0.50 -20.85
C GLY A 495 2.17 -0.13 -19.45
N ARG A 496 2.83 -0.67 -18.43
CA ARG A 496 2.47 -0.42 -17.03
C ARG A 496 2.70 1.04 -16.66
N SER A 497 1.80 1.60 -15.87
CA SER A 497 2.03 2.86 -15.19
C SER A 497 1.69 2.76 -13.70
N HIS A 498 2.47 3.49 -12.91
CA HIS A 498 2.25 3.64 -11.49
C HIS A 498 2.41 5.10 -11.12
N PHE A 499 1.38 5.72 -10.55
CA PHE A 499 1.50 7.05 -9.98
C PHE A 499 1.17 7.00 -8.50
N TYR A 500 1.91 7.76 -7.71
CA TYR A 500 1.64 7.99 -6.30
C TYR A 500 1.90 9.46 -5.99
N TYR A 501 0.98 10.08 -5.28
CA TYR A 501 1.14 11.43 -4.79
C TYR A 501 0.58 11.57 -3.39
N GLN A 502 1.18 12.48 -2.64
CA GLN A 502 0.85 12.76 -1.25
C GLN A 502 0.88 14.27 -1.03
N ILE A 503 -0.11 14.77 -0.31
CA ILE A 503 -0.28 16.17 0.05
C ILE A 503 -0.50 16.22 1.56
N ALA A 504 0.24 17.07 2.25
CA ALA A 504 0.11 17.26 3.69
C ALA A 504 -0.32 18.70 4.00
N LEU A 505 -1.37 18.83 4.80
CA LEU A 505 -1.87 20.08 5.34
C LEU A 505 -1.62 20.13 6.84
N ASP A 506 -1.12 21.26 7.31
CA ASP A 506 -1.02 21.61 8.72
C ASP A 506 -2.33 22.22 9.25
N ASN A 507 -2.31 22.56 10.54
CA ASN A 507 -3.45 23.12 11.23
C ASN A 507 -3.95 24.46 10.62
N ALA A 508 -3.03 25.33 10.19
CA ALA A 508 -3.38 26.63 9.62
C ALA A 508 -4.12 26.48 8.28
N LEU A 509 -3.62 25.60 7.41
CA LEU A 509 -4.25 25.29 6.12
C LEU A 509 -5.60 24.58 6.31
N ILE A 510 -5.73 23.68 7.28
CA ILE A 510 -7.01 23.01 7.59
C ILE A 510 -8.04 24.03 8.07
N ARG A 511 -7.66 24.97 8.93
CA ARG A 511 -8.56 26.05 9.36
C ARG A 511 -9.03 26.88 8.18
N LYS A 512 -8.13 27.31 7.30
CA LYS A 512 -8.48 28.03 6.06
C LYS A 512 -9.49 27.25 5.21
N LEU A 513 -9.31 25.95 5.05
CA LEU A 513 -10.26 25.07 4.36
C LEU A 513 -11.64 25.04 5.05
N ILE A 514 -11.68 24.86 6.37
CA ILE A 514 -12.92 24.81 7.16
C ILE A 514 -13.66 26.16 7.11
N GLU A 515 -12.92 27.27 7.20
CA GLU A 515 -13.44 28.64 7.31
C GLU A 515 -13.83 29.26 5.97
N THR A 516 -13.62 28.55 4.86
CA THR A 516 -14.01 28.97 3.51
C THR A 516 -15.42 29.61 3.51
N PRO A 517 -15.61 30.82 2.95
CA PRO A 517 -16.94 31.43 2.88
C PRO A 517 -17.98 30.56 2.15
N GLU A 518 -19.21 30.51 2.67
CA GLU A 518 -20.28 29.65 2.12
C GLU A 518 -20.65 29.99 0.66
N ASN A 519 -20.51 31.27 0.27
CA ASN A 519 -20.70 31.74 -1.11
C ASN A 519 -19.56 31.30 -2.05
N GLN A 520 -18.35 31.07 -1.55
CA GLN A 520 -17.21 30.61 -2.33
C GLN A 520 -17.23 29.08 -2.51
N MET A 521 -17.67 28.33 -1.50
CA MET A 521 -17.65 26.86 -1.52
C MET A 521 -18.35 26.24 -2.74
N TRP A 522 -19.47 26.82 -3.22
CA TRP A 522 -20.12 26.32 -4.43
C TRP A 522 -19.29 26.53 -5.70
N ARG A 523 -18.54 27.63 -5.81
CA ARG A 523 -17.63 27.88 -6.93
C ARG A 523 -16.42 26.95 -6.89
N LEU A 524 -15.90 26.69 -5.68
CA LEU A 524 -14.83 25.71 -5.50
C LEU A 524 -15.29 24.30 -5.88
N LEU A 525 -16.53 23.93 -5.55
CA LEU A 525 -17.13 22.66 -6.00
C LEU A 525 -17.32 22.62 -7.52
N GLU A 526 -17.71 23.72 -8.17
CA GLU A 526 -17.76 23.79 -9.64
C GLU A 526 -16.38 23.50 -10.25
N LYS A 527 -15.34 24.18 -9.76
CA LYS A 527 -13.94 23.98 -10.19
C LYS A 527 -13.47 22.54 -9.93
N ALA A 528 -13.76 22.00 -8.76
CA ALA A 528 -13.36 20.64 -8.36
C ALA A 528 -14.01 19.54 -9.21
N PHE A 529 -15.24 19.74 -9.68
CA PHE A 529 -15.98 18.79 -10.53
C PHE A 529 -15.91 19.14 -12.02
N GLU A 530 -15.04 20.07 -12.43
CA GLU A 530 -14.89 20.57 -13.81
C GLU A 530 -16.23 21.00 -14.44
N VAL A 531 -17.09 21.62 -13.64
CA VAL A 531 -18.35 22.19 -14.10
C VAL A 531 -18.14 23.68 -14.41
N PRO A 532 -18.70 24.21 -15.51
CA PRO A 532 -18.57 25.62 -15.84
C PRO A 532 -19.01 26.52 -14.68
N GLU A 533 -18.23 27.57 -14.41
CA GLU A 533 -18.48 28.50 -13.32
C GLU A 533 -19.90 29.09 -13.41
N GLY A 534 -20.58 29.19 -12.26
CA GLY A 534 -21.95 29.71 -12.17
C GLY A 534 -23.05 28.66 -12.37
N SER A 535 -22.73 27.45 -12.82
CA SER A 535 -23.70 26.35 -13.01
C SER A 535 -24.43 25.94 -11.73
N TRP A 536 -23.74 26.05 -10.61
CA TRP A 536 -24.15 25.72 -9.25
C TRP A 536 -24.07 26.88 -8.27
N ALA A 537 -23.54 28.05 -8.63
CA ALA A 537 -23.36 29.18 -7.72
C ALA A 537 -24.66 29.60 -7.00
N THR A 538 -25.80 29.56 -7.69
CA THR A 538 -27.11 29.92 -7.12
C THR A 538 -28.04 28.72 -6.94
N LYS A 539 -29.01 28.81 -6.01
CA LYS A 539 -30.06 27.80 -5.83
C LYS A 539 -30.84 27.54 -7.14
N LYS A 540 -31.10 28.60 -7.92
CA LYS A 540 -31.80 28.51 -9.22
C LYS A 540 -30.96 27.75 -10.24
N ALA A 541 -29.68 28.08 -10.38
CA ALA A 541 -28.75 27.39 -11.28
C ALA A 541 -28.66 25.89 -10.95
N ARG A 542 -28.54 25.53 -9.67
CA ARG A 542 -28.55 24.13 -9.21
C ARG A 542 -29.85 23.40 -9.56
N ARG A 543 -31.01 24.05 -9.43
CA ARG A 543 -32.30 23.45 -9.83
C ARG A 543 -32.35 23.20 -11.33
N ILE A 544 -31.92 24.16 -12.14
CA ILE A 544 -31.85 24.03 -13.61
C ILE A 544 -30.90 22.90 -13.99
N TYR A 545 -29.70 22.85 -13.41
CA TYR A 545 -28.74 21.76 -13.63
C TYR A 545 -29.35 20.39 -13.31
N ARG A 546 -30.04 20.27 -12.15
CA ARG A 546 -30.72 19.02 -11.76
C ARG A 546 -31.78 18.60 -12.77
N MET A 547 -32.56 19.54 -13.32
CA MET A 547 -33.57 19.23 -14.34
C MET A 547 -32.90 18.75 -15.64
N LYS A 548 -31.86 19.46 -16.10
CA LYS A 548 -31.09 19.09 -17.31
C LYS A 548 -30.44 17.71 -17.18
N MET A 549 -29.94 17.36 -15.99
CA MET A 549 -29.27 16.09 -15.74
C MET A 549 -30.20 15.00 -15.18
N SER A 550 -31.51 15.23 -15.08
CA SER A 550 -32.45 14.32 -14.41
C SER A 550 -32.47 12.91 -15.02
N ALA A 551 -32.48 12.81 -16.35
CA ALA A 551 -32.43 11.53 -17.07
C ALA A 551 -31.14 10.75 -16.75
N LEU A 552 -29.97 11.40 -16.83
CA LEU A 552 -28.69 10.79 -16.47
C LEU A 552 -28.63 10.43 -14.97
N THR A 553 -29.22 11.26 -14.11
CA THR A 553 -29.30 11.00 -12.66
C THR A 553 -30.13 9.76 -12.37
N ALA A 554 -31.25 9.57 -13.09
CA ALA A 554 -32.11 8.40 -12.94
C ALA A 554 -31.38 7.12 -13.41
N LEU A 555 -30.68 7.18 -14.56
CA LEU A 555 -29.84 6.08 -15.04
C LEU A 555 -28.70 5.74 -14.08
N ASN A 556 -28.20 6.73 -13.32
CA ASN A 556 -27.16 6.51 -12.32
C ASN A 556 -27.63 5.76 -11.07
N VAL A 557 -28.92 5.66 -10.78
CA VAL A 557 -29.39 4.95 -9.57
C VAL A 557 -28.99 3.47 -9.60
N PRO A 558 -29.32 2.69 -10.65
CA PRO A 558 -28.86 1.30 -10.74
C PRO A 558 -27.34 1.20 -10.97
N LEU A 559 -26.72 2.12 -11.70
CA LEU A 559 -25.27 2.11 -11.94
C LEU A 559 -24.48 2.36 -10.65
N TYR A 560 -24.92 3.28 -9.80
CA TYR A 560 -24.25 3.59 -8.55
C TYR A 560 -24.26 2.36 -7.62
N VAL A 561 -25.33 1.57 -7.65
CA VAL A 561 -25.38 0.26 -6.96
C VAL A 561 -24.29 -0.68 -7.49
N THR A 562 -24.03 -0.69 -8.79
CA THR A 562 -22.99 -1.54 -9.39
C THR A 562 -21.58 -0.95 -9.33
N GLY A 563 -21.39 0.21 -8.68
CA GLY A 563 -20.10 0.90 -8.62
C GLY A 563 -19.74 1.67 -9.89
N PHE A 564 -20.70 1.85 -10.81
CA PHE A 564 -20.59 2.74 -11.97
C PHE A 564 -21.23 4.10 -11.71
N ASN A 565 -20.75 5.10 -12.43
CA ASN A 565 -21.37 6.41 -12.50
C ASN A 565 -21.20 7.01 -13.89
N ILE A 566 -22.28 7.57 -14.42
CA ILE A 566 -22.20 8.59 -15.46
C ILE A 566 -21.90 9.90 -14.74
N GLU A 567 -20.63 10.30 -14.70
CA GLU A 567 -20.13 11.42 -13.90
C GLU A 567 -21.07 12.64 -13.89
N ARG A 568 -21.39 13.17 -15.08
CA ARG A 568 -22.24 14.36 -15.25
C ARG A 568 -23.60 14.27 -14.54
N GLY A 569 -24.19 13.07 -14.49
CA GLY A 569 -25.48 12.80 -13.86
C GLY A 569 -25.44 12.75 -12.33
N SER A 570 -24.28 12.48 -11.72
CA SER A 570 -24.13 12.36 -10.26
C SER A 570 -23.41 13.54 -9.61
N ASN A 571 -22.63 14.33 -10.36
CA ASN A 571 -21.80 15.42 -9.84
C ASN A 571 -22.51 16.34 -8.83
N LEU A 572 -23.67 16.92 -9.19
CA LEU A 572 -24.39 17.83 -8.28
C LEU A 572 -24.90 17.14 -7.00
N ARG A 573 -25.26 15.85 -7.06
CA ARG A 573 -25.70 15.10 -5.88
C ARG A 573 -24.54 14.92 -4.89
N HIS A 574 -23.36 14.56 -5.40
CA HIS A 574 -22.16 14.38 -4.58
C HIS A 574 -21.62 15.72 -4.07
N ALA A 575 -21.54 16.75 -4.91
CA ALA A 575 -21.19 18.11 -4.50
C ALA A 575 -22.10 18.62 -3.36
N ASN A 576 -23.40 18.39 -3.45
CA ASN A 576 -24.34 18.75 -2.38
C ASN A 576 -24.15 17.93 -1.09
N LYS A 577 -23.74 16.66 -1.20
CA LYS A 577 -23.39 15.81 -0.03
C LYS A 577 -22.13 16.34 0.66
N ILE A 578 -21.10 16.68 -0.10
CA ILE A 578 -19.85 17.29 0.38
C ILE A 578 -20.14 18.63 1.06
N TYR A 579 -20.86 19.54 0.38
CA TYR A 579 -21.26 20.83 0.93
C TYR A 579 -22.02 20.71 2.25
N LYS A 580 -22.97 19.76 2.37
CA LYS A 580 -23.70 19.52 3.62
C LYS A 580 -22.79 19.04 4.74
N ARG A 581 -21.82 18.16 4.45
CA ARG A 581 -20.85 17.66 5.44
C ARG A 581 -19.89 18.75 5.88
N TRP A 582 -19.37 19.51 4.93
CA TRP A 582 -18.56 20.70 5.19
C TRP A 582 -19.29 21.74 6.04
N LYS A 583 -20.57 22.03 5.74
CA LYS A 583 -21.39 22.93 6.55
C LYS A 583 -21.58 22.44 7.98
N ARG A 584 -21.73 21.12 8.19
CA ARG A 584 -21.79 20.53 9.53
C ARG A 584 -20.45 20.63 10.25
N LEU A 585 -19.35 20.35 9.56
CA LEU A 585 -17.99 20.43 10.11
C LEU A 585 -17.70 21.80 10.74
N ARG A 586 -18.13 22.89 10.10
CA ARG A 586 -17.99 24.26 10.62
C ARG A 586 -18.68 24.52 11.95
N LEU A 587 -19.72 23.74 12.28
CA LEU A 587 -20.51 23.88 13.49
C LEU A 587 -20.00 23.00 14.64
N VAL A 588 -18.94 22.21 14.42
CA VAL A 588 -18.40 21.30 15.44
C VAL A 588 -17.30 22.01 16.23
N GLU A 589 -17.56 22.26 17.52
CA GLU A 589 -16.60 22.88 18.44
C GLU A 589 -15.61 21.87 19.04
N ASP A 590 -16.11 20.68 19.43
CA ASP A 590 -15.28 19.62 20.01
C ASP A 590 -14.17 19.16 19.04
N PRO A 591 -12.88 19.25 19.41
CA PRO A 591 -11.76 18.98 18.50
C PRO A 591 -11.79 17.57 17.91
N LYS A 592 -12.10 16.58 18.74
CA LYS A 592 -12.20 15.18 18.31
C LYS A 592 -13.33 14.99 17.29
N LYS A 593 -14.54 15.43 17.59
CA LYS A 593 -15.68 15.38 16.65
C LYS A 593 -15.42 16.20 15.40
N ARG A 594 -14.66 17.30 15.49
CA ARG A 594 -14.27 18.12 14.34
C ARG A 594 -13.34 17.33 13.41
N ALA A 595 -12.31 16.67 13.95
CA ALA A 595 -11.44 15.78 13.18
C ALA A 595 -12.22 14.62 12.54
N GLU A 596 -13.15 14.00 13.27
CA GLU A 596 -14.03 12.95 12.74
C GLU A 596 -14.95 13.47 11.61
N ALA A 597 -15.53 14.65 11.78
CA ALA A 597 -16.38 15.28 10.77
C ALA A 597 -15.59 15.69 9.52
N LEU A 598 -14.34 16.11 9.68
CA LEU A 598 -13.43 16.42 8.58
C LEU A 598 -13.12 15.15 7.80
N GLY A 599 -12.76 14.04 8.47
CA GLY A 599 -12.58 12.75 7.81
C GLY A 599 -13.83 12.33 7.04
N LYS A 600 -15.00 12.34 7.69
CA LYS A 600 -16.30 12.01 7.07
C LYS A 600 -16.68 12.92 5.89
N MET A 601 -16.12 14.13 5.78
CA MET A 601 -16.30 15.00 4.60
C MET A 601 -15.88 14.26 3.33
N PHE A 602 -14.75 13.54 3.39
CA PHE A 602 -14.13 12.82 2.29
C PHE A 602 -14.74 11.44 2.00
N PHE A 603 -15.72 10.98 2.79
CA PHE A 603 -16.29 9.63 2.63
C PHE A 603 -17.21 9.50 1.39
N ASP A 604 -16.60 9.23 0.24
CA ASP A 604 -17.24 8.96 -1.03
C ASP A 604 -16.64 7.71 -1.71
N ARG A 605 -17.36 7.04 -2.61
CA ARG A 605 -16.88 5.80 -3.25
C ARG A 605 -16.14 6.07 -4.56
N ILE A 606 -16.36 7.22 -5.17
CA ILE A 606 -15.95 7.47 -6.55
C ILE A 606 -15.18 8.78 -6.69
N TYR A 607 -15.51 9.80 -5.90
CA TYR A 607 -15.06 11.18 -6.12
C TYR A 607 -13.79 11.56 -5.35
N GLY A 608 -12.80 10.66 -5.25
CA GLY A 608 -11.56 10.90 -4.52
C GLY A 608 -10.72 12.04 -5.13
N TYR A 609 -10.56 12.03 -6.46
CA TYR A 609 -9.81 13.07 -7.17
C TYR A 609 -10.49 14.46 -7.10
N GLU A 610 -11.81 14.55 -7.22
CA GLU A 610 -12.56 15.81 -7.06
C GLU A 610 -12.38 16.39 -5.65
N LEU A 611 -12.31 15.54 -4.62
CA LEU A 611 -12.05 15.99 -3.26
C LEU A 611 -10.63 16.57 -3.11
N MET A 612 -9.63 15.97 -3.76
CA MET A 612 -8.26 16.54 -3.83
C MET A 612 -8.28 17.92 -4.50
N ARG A 613 -8.94 18.04 -5.67
CA ARG A 613 -9.09 19.31 -6.39
C ARG A 613 -9.84 20.37 -5.58
N LEU A 614 -10.84 19.96 -4.80
CA LEU A 614 -11.57 20.86 -3.89
C LEU A 614 -10.63 21.46 -2.86
N VAL A 615 -9.82 20.63 -2.19
CA VAL A 615 -8.85 21.11 -1.20
C VAL A 615 -7.83 22.02 -1.86
N ARG A 616 -7.27 21.62 -3.01
CA ARG A 616 -6.28 22.45 -3.72
C ARG A 616 -6.86 23.78 -4.17
N SER A 617 -8.11 23.79 -4.64
CA SER A 617 -8.80 25.01 -5.06
C SER A 617 -9.14 25.94 -3.88
N ALA A 618 -9.47 25.37 -2.70
CA ALA A 618 -9.73 26.15 -1.50
C ALA A 618 -8.46 26.81 -0.92
N LEU A 619 -7.30 26.19 -1.17
CA LEU A 619 -5.98 26.64 -0.74
C LEU A 619 -5.17 27.23 -1.89
N ASP A 620 -5.85 27.84 -2.87
CA ASP A 620 -5.18 28.52 -3.98
C ASP A 620 -4.27 29.63 -3.46
N GLY A 621 -3.06 29.73 -4.03
CA GLY A 621 -1.99 30.63 -3.57
C GLY A 621 -1.21 30.17 -2.34
N GLU A 622 -1.64 29.11 -1.63
CA GLU A 622 -0.89 28.59 -0.48
C GLU A 622 0.23 27.63 -0.91
N THR A 623 1.34 27.68 -0.16
CA THR A 623 2.43 26.72 -0.30
C THR A 623 2.07 25.45 0.45
N ILE A 624 1.90 24.35 -0.28
CA ILE A 624 1.52 23.05 0.29
C ILE A 624 2.67 22.07 0.12
N SER A 625 2.98 21.32 1.17
CA SER A 625 3.91 20.19 1.13
C SER A 625 3.33 19.08 0.25
N TYR A 626 4.08 18.67 -0.79
CA TYR A 626 3.70 17.55 -1.65
C TYR A 626 4.87 16.63 -1.97
N TYR A 627 4.52 15.38 -2.24
CA TYR A 627 5.37 14.37 -2.86
C TYR A 627 4.62 13.80 -4.06
N ALA A 628 5.28 13.65 -5.19
CA ALA A 628 4.73 13.05 -6.39
C ALA A 628 5.76 12.09 -7.00
N SER A 629 5.29 10.93 -7.41
CA SER A 629 6.08 9.95 -8.12
C SER A 629 5.22 9.32 -9.22
N GLY A 630 5.85 9.06 -10.35
CA GLY A 630 5.22 8.44 -11.50
C GLY A 630 6.22 7.55 -12.21
N TYR A 631 5.83 6.32 -12.50
CA TYR A 631 6.58 5.36 -13.27
C TYR A 631 5.78 4.98 -14.51
N ASN A 632 6.45 4.96 -15.65
CA ASN A 632 5.95 4.32 -16.86
C ASN A 632 7.12 3.79 -17.68
N ASN A 633 6.89 2.72 -18.45
CA ASN A 633 7.91 2.13 -19.31
C ASN A 633 8.54 3.12 -20.32
N SER A 634 7.85 4.21 -20.66
CA SER A 634 8.32 5.19 -21.64
C SER A 634 9.24 6.28 -21.06
N PHE A 635 9.06 6.66 -19.81
CA PHE A 635 9.86 7.71 -19.15
C PHE A 635 10.53 7.23 -17.85
N GLY A 636 10.45 5.94 -17.52
CA GLY A 636 10.90 5.39 -16.25
C GLY A 636 10.19 6.02 -15.05
N ARG A 637 10.85 6.03 -13.88
CA ARG A 637 10.36 6.68 -12.67
C ARG A 637 10.79 8.13 -12.47
N ILE A 638 9.84 9.06 -12.43
CA ILE A 638 10.04 10.46 -12.06
C ILE A 638 9.56 10.65 -10.63
N VAL A 639 10.36 11.31 -9.82
CA VAL A 639 10.01 11.75 -8.47
C VAL A 639 10.19 13.26 -8.40
N ASP A 640 9.23 13.93 -7.77
CA ASP A 640 9.24 15.36 -7.52
C ASP A 640 8.64 15.63 -6.14
N GLN A 641 9.21 16.59 -5.44
CA GLN A 641 8.79 16.96 -4.09
C GLN A 641 8.98 18.46 -3.91
N GLY A 642 8.12 19.09 -3.10
CA GLY A 642 8.22 20.53 -2.85
C GLY A 642 7.24 21.04 -1.80
N GLY A 643 7.34 22.34 -1.50
CA GLY A 643 6.57 23.01 -0.45
C GLY A 643 7.45 23.51 0.69
N SER A 644 6.83 23.81 1.85
CA SER A 644 7.55 23.94 3.12
C SER A 644 8.27 22.62 3.45
N GLN A 645 9.36 22.65 4.23
CA GLN A 645 10.12 21.44 4.60
C GLN A 645 9.14 20.31 4.93
N LEU A 646 9.18 19.22 4.14
CA LEU A 646 8.22 18.12 4.19
C LEU A 646 8.18 17.50 5.58
N ARG A 647 7.29 17.98 6.44
CA ARG A 647 6.99 17.35 7.73
C ARG A 647 5.82 16.40 7.55
N PHE A 648 6.02 15.37 6.71
CA PHE A 648 5.11 14.21 6.69
C PHE A 648 5.10 13.49 8.04
N ASP A 649 6.11 13.75 8.86
CA ASP A 649 6.29 13.14 10.16
C ASP A 649 5.59 13.91 11.28
N ASN A 650 4.27 14.00 11.20
CA ASN A 650 3.47 14.44 12.33
C ASN A 650 3.48 13.41 13.45
N ILE A 651 3.07 13.81 14.65
CA ILE A 651 3.14 12.92 15.81
C ILE A 651 2.34 11.63 15.59
N ALA A 652 1.16 11.69 14.95
CA ALA A 652 0.37 10.50 14.64
C ALA A 652 1.10 9.54 13.68
N THR A 653 1.88 10.08 12.75
CA THR A 653 2.70 9.32 11.80
C THR A 653 3.91 8.71 12.50
N LYS A 654 4.63 9.48 13.33
CA LYS A 654 5.72 8.97 14.18
C LYS A 654 5.26 7.81 15.04
N VAL A 655 4.15 8.06 15.75
CA VAL A 655 3.46 7.08 16.58
C VAL A 655 3.09 5.83 15.76
N ARG A 656 2.52 6.01 14.56
CA ARG A 656 2.14 4.90 13.69
C ARG A 656 3.35 4.12 13.20
N ARG A 657 4.49 4.76 12.90
CA ARG A 657 5.73 4.05 12.51
C ARG A 657 6.29 3.21 13.66
N GLU A 658 6.33 3.77 14.87
CA GLU A 658 6.83 3.04 16.03
C GLU A 658 5.92 1.90 16.46
N ILE A 659 4.60 2.10 16.38
CA ILE A 659 3.61 1.13 16.84
C ILE A 659 3.24 0.13 15.76
N ASP A 660 2.99 0.58 14.54
CA ASP A 660 2.48 -0.21 13.43
C ASP A 660 3.57 -0.56 12.40
N PHE A 661 4.78 -0.87 12.88
CA PHE A 661 5.86 -1.42 12.05
C PHE A 661 5.41 -2.68 11.26
N ASP A 662 4.41 -3.40 11.77
CA ASP A 662 3.81 -4.60 11.18
C ASP A 662 2.67 -4.31 10.19
N HIS A 663 2.51 -3.06 9.76
CA HIS A 663 1.57 -2.67 8.72
C HIS A 663 1.97 -3.24 7.35
N GLU A 664 1.00 -3.84 6.66
CA GLU A 664 1.16 -4.27 5.27
C GLU A 664 1.04 -3.04 4.37
N GLY A 665 2.13 -2.60 3.74
CA GLY A 665 2.05 -1.48 2.81
C GLY A 665 3.39 -0.92 2.39
N SER A 666 3.30 0.18 1.65
CA SER A 666 4.45 1.01 1.31
C SER A 666 5.02 1.64 2.58
N ARG A 667 6.33 1.61 2.73
CA ARG A 667 7.07 2.24 3.83
C ARG A 667 7.69 3.57 3.40
N THR A 668 6.95 4.34 2.58
CA THR A 668 7.36 5.67 2.06
C THR A 668 7.83 6.63 3.16
N GLN A 669 7.32 6.46 4.38
CA GLN A 669 7.48 7.40 5.48
C GLN A 669 8.62 7.03 6.44
N ASP A 670 9.25 5.87 6.28
CA ASP A 670 10.31 5.37 7.17
C ASP A 670 11.66 6.06 6.88
N GLY A 671 11.66 7.39 6.74
CA GLY A 671 12.87 8.17 6.54
C GLY A 671 13.55 8.48 7.86
N ASN A 672 14.88 8.31 7.93
CA ASN A 672 15.63 8.63 9.13
C ASN A 672 15.87 10.16 9.20
N PRO A 673 15.34 10.89 10.20
CA PRO A 673 15.51 12.34 10.29
C PRO A 673 16.99 12.73 10.50
N LEU A 674 17.81 11.83 11.02
CA LEU A 674 19.26 12.03 11.18
C LEU A 674 20.04 11.82 9.89
N SER A 675 19.43 11.21 8.86
CA SER A 675 20.06 11.01 7.54
C SER A 675 19.81 12.18 6.59
N THR A 676 19.67 13.39 7.12
CA THR A 676 19.40 14.61 6.33
C THR A 676 20.66 15.13 5.66
N ILE A 677 20.51 15.51 4.39
CA ILE A 677 21.55 16.20 3.62
C ILE A 677 21.15 17.67 3.49
N SER A 678 21.98 18.56 4.01
CA SER A 678 21.84 20.01 3.83
C SER A 678 22.87 20.53 2.83
N ASN A 679 22.60 21.72 2.28
CA ASN A 679 23.57 22.49 1.50
C ASN A 679 24.19 21.75 0.30
N LEU A 680 23.42 20.89 -0.37
CA LEU A 680 23.87 20.24 -1.60
C LEU A 680 24.08 21.28 -2.70
N THR A 681 25.32 21.43 -3.13
CA THR A 681 25.74 22.36 -4.20
C THR A 681 26.59 21.61 -5.23
N ALA A 682 26.49 22.02 -6.49
CA ALA A 682 27.21 21.40 -7.59
C ALA A 682 28.13 22.41 -8.28
N ASN A 683 29.44 22.22 -8.12
CA ASN A 683 30.47 23.07 -8.69
C ASN A 683 31.11 22.37 -9.90
N VAL A 684 30.91 22.92 -11.10
CA VAL A 684 31.54 22.37 -12.31
C VAL A 684 33.01 22.77 -12.33
N LEU A 685 33.90 21.79 -12.14
CA LEU A 685 35.35 22.01 -12.06
C LEU A 685 35.99 22.06 -13.46
N SER A 686 35.52 21.22 -14.39
CA SER A 686 36.02 21.14 -15.77
C SER A 686 34.95 20.59 -16.73
N TYR A 687 35.28 20.41 -18.01
CA TYR A 687 34.42 19.71 -18.98
C TYR A 687 34.17 18.24 -18.64
N ASP A 688 35.00 17.66 -17.78
CA ASP A 688 35.00 16.24 -17.51
C ASP A 688 34.84 15.94 -16.00
N SER A 689 34.66 16.98 -15.17
CA SER A 689 34.55 16.84 -13.71
C SER A 689 33.58 17.82 -13.05
N VAL A 690 32.76 17.33 -12.12
CA VAL A 690 31.87 18.13 -11.25
C VAL A 690 32.06 17.73 -9.78
N GLU A 691 32.15 18.71 -8.89
CA GLU A 691 32.17 18.52 -7.44
C GLU A 691 30.76 18.71 -6.88
N LEU A 692 30.30 17.74 -6.08
CA LEU A 692 29.10 17.86 -5.26
C LEU A 692 29.55 18.07 -3.80
N ALA A 693 29.25 19.24 -3.25
CA ALA A 693 29.51 19.57 -1.84
C ALA A 693 28.20 19.55 -1.06
N PHE A 694 28.22 18.97 0.14
CA PHE A 694 27.03 18.81 0.97
C PHE A 694 27.40 18.63 2.44
N GLU A 695 26.41 18.78 3.32
CA GLU A 695 26.57 18.62 4.76
C GLU A 695 25.66 17.49 5.28
N LEU A 696 26.19 16.67 6.19
CA LEU A 696 25.50 15.53 6.79
C LEU A 696 25.27 15.77 8.28
N ALA A 697 24.02 15.56 8.74
CA ALA A 697 23.68 15.67 10.15
C ALA A 697 24.32 14.58 11.02
N GLU A 698 24.51 13.37 10.47
CA GLU A 698 25.17 12.23 11.13
C GLU A 698 26.05 11.46 10.14
N THR A 699 26.94 10.61 10.68
CA THR A 699 27.82 9.76 9.86
C THR A 699 27.00 8.64 9.19
N PRO A 700 26.95 8.55 7.85
CA PRO A 700 26.09 7.61 7.17
C PRO A 700 26.70 6.21 7.10
N VAL A 701 25.88 5.18 6.92
CA VAL A 701 26.33 3.81 6.61
C VAL A 701 26.48 3.62 5.10
N ALA A 702 25.66 4.29 4.29
CA ALA A 702 25.75 4.30 2.84
C ALA A 702 25.24 5.63 2.27
N LEU A 703 25.68 5.92 1.05
CA LEU A 703 25.32 7.12 0.30
C LEU A 703 24.80 6.71 -1.07
N PHE A 704 23.66 7.27 -1.47
CA PHE A 704 23.03 7.04 -2.75
C PHE A 704 23.10 8.31 -3.58
N LEU A 705 23.59 8.19 -4.81
CA LEU A 705 23.64 9.28 -5.77
C LEU A 705 23.00 8.86 -7.09
N GLN A 706 22.11 9.70 -7.61
CA GLN A 706 21.50 9.55 -8.91
C GLN A 706 21.77 10.79 -9.76
N LEU A 707 22.12 10.55 -11.03
CA LEU A 707 22.22 11.58 -12.05
C LEU A 707 21.11 11.42 -13.07
N ARG A 708 20.37 12.50 -13.34
CA ARG A 708 19.35 12.58 -14.39
C ARG A 708 19.67 13.72 -15.34
N ILE A 709 19.61 13.47 -16.64
CA ILE A 709 19.68 14.54 -17.65
C ILE A 709 18.34 15.30 -17.63
N ASP A 710 18.37 16.61 -17.46
CA ASP A 710 17.20 17.50 -17.34
C ASP A 710 17.13 18.49 -18.50
N ASN A 711 17.19 17.97 -19.73
CA ASN A 711 17.13 18.78 -20.94
C ASN A 711 15.66 18.96 -21.39
N TRP A 712 15.08 20.12 -21.10
CA TRP A 712 13.70 20.47 -21.45
C TRP A 712 13.33 20.32 -22.94
N TRP A 713 14.30 20.40 -23.85
CA TRP A 713 14.09 20.37 -25.30
C TRP A 713 14.24 18.97 -25.91
N TRP A 714 14.53 17.94 -25.12
CA TRP A 714 14.80 16.59 -25.66
C TRP A 714 14.18 15.42 -24.84
N PRO A 715 12.85 15.35 -24.72
CA PRO A 715 12.16 14.40 -23.83
C PRO A 715 12.14 12.93 -24.28
N PHE A 716 12.86 12.55 -25.34
CA PHE A 716 12.69 11.24 -26.02
C PHE A 716 13.94 10.36 -26.12
N ARG A 717 15.07 10.75 -25.52
CA ARG A 717 16.12 9.76 -25.22
C ARG A 717 15.73 9.11 -23.91
N ASP A 718 15.83 7.78 -23.84
CA ASP A 718 15.89 7.04 -22.57
C ASP A 718 16.72 7.92 -21.62
N ASP A 719 16.11 8.50 -20.59
CA ASP A 719 16.84 9.27 -19.61
C ASP A 719 17.96 8.35 -19.13
N ASN A 720 19.22 8.65 -19.46
CA ASN A 720 20.37 7.91 -18.92
C ASN A 720 20.41 8.24 -17.42
N ARG A 721 19.55 7.57 -16.67
CA ARG A 721 19.51 7.57 -15.22
C ARG A 721 20.58 6.62 -14.81
N CYS A 722 21.67 7.18 -14.32
CA CYS A 722 22.67 6.40 -13.64
C CYS A 722 22.47 6.66 -12.15
N SER A 723 22.32 5.58 -11.39
CA SER A 723 22.29 5.62 -9.94
C SER A 723 23.36 4.71 -9.38
N LEU A 724 23.90 5.10 -8.24
CA LEU A 724 24.95 4.36 -7.56
C LEU A 724 24.71 4.42 -6.06
N LEU A 725 24.83 3.26 -5.42
CA LEU A 725 24.83 3.10 -3.98
C LEU A 725 26.24 2.76 -3.53
N VAL A 726 26.84 3.60 -2.68
CA VAL A 726 28.20 3.43 -2.18
C VAL A 726 28.18 3.22 -0.66
N PRO A 727 28.66 2.08 -0.14
CA PRO A 727 28.80 1.89 1.30
C PRO A 727 29.85 2.87 1.86
N ASN A 728 29.57 3.45 3.03
CA ASN A 728 30.51 4.34 3.69
C ASN A 728 31.59 3.52 4.40
N LEU A 729 32.77 3.43 3.79
CA LEU A 729 33.96 2.79 4.36
C LEU A 729 34.80 3.74 5.22
N GLY A 730 34.17 4.81 5.76
CA GLY A 730 34.83 5.88 6.52
C GLY A 730 35.13 7.15 5.72
N ASN A 731 34.72 7.21 4.45
CA ASN A 731 34.95 8.35 3.55
C ASN A 731 34.03 9.55 3.86
N PHE A 732 32.89 9.29 4.49
CA PHE A 732 31.90 10.31 4.83
C PHE A 732 31.72 10.40 6.34
N LYS A 733 31.58 11.62 6.86
CA LYS A 733 31.42 11.90 8.30
C LYS A 733 30.37 12.98 8.52
N LYS A 734 29.90 13.12 9.77
CA LYS A 734 29.09 14.27 10.19
C LYS A 734 29.76 15.60 9.83
N GLY A 735 29.00 16.56 9.32
CA GLY A 735 29.47 17.85 8.84
C GLY A 735 29.68 17.90 7.33
N GLU A 736 30.63 18.70 6.86
CA GLU A 736 30.89 18.93 5.44
C GLU A 736 31.56 17.75 4.74
N ASN A 737 31.07 17.41 3.55
CA ASN A 737 31.54 16.33 2.69
C ASN A 737 31.57 16.77 1.22
N LYS A 738 32.39 16.08 0.42
CA LYS A 738 32.54 16.35 -1.01
C LYS A 738 32.64 15.04 -1.80
N ILE A 739 32.05 15.04 -3.00
CA ILE A 739 32.18 13.97 -4.00
C ILE A 739 32.62 14.62 -5.30
N VAL A 740 33.64 14.05 -5.95
CA VAL A 740 34.06 14.49 -7.29
C VAL A 740 33.67 13.41 -8.30
N LEU A 741 32.83 13.79 -9.25
CA LEU A 741 32.47 12.97 -10.39
C LEU A 741 33.41 13.33 -11.54
N ASP A 742 34.50 12.58 -11.68
CA ASP A 742 35.52 12.78 -12.71
C ASP A 742 35.49 11.65 -13.75
N ARG A 743 35.31 12.00 -15.02
CA ARG A 743 35.29 11.04 -16.14
C ARG A 743 36.64 10.40 -16.40
N THR A 744 37.72 11.01 -15.92
CA THR A 744 39.10 10.54 -16.10
C THR A 744 39.56 9.60 -14.99
N ASP A 745 38.93 9.68 -13.81
CA ASP A 745 39.24 8.80 -12.68
C ASP A 745 38.45 7.49 -12.75
N THR A 746 38.98 6.53 -13.51
CA THR A 746 38.38 5.20 -13.66
C THR A 746 38.46 4.34 -12.40
N ALA A 747 39.28 4.72 -11.42
CA ALA A 747 39.44 4.01 -10.15
C ALA A 747 38.43 4.46 -9.09
N SER A 748 37.85 5.66 -9.26
CA SER A 748 36.80 6.17 -8.39
C SER A 748 35.59 5.24 -8.33
N PRO A 749 35.01 5.00 -7.12
CA PRO A 749 33.72 4.32 -7.03
C PRO A 749 32.63 5.07 -7.82
N TRP A 750 32.81 6.37 -8.07
CA TRP A 750 31.86 7.23 -8.79
C TRP A 750 31.98 7.18 -10.31
N TYR A 751 32.99 6.49 -10.87
CA TYR A 751 33.20 6.41 -12.32
C TYR A 751 31.96 5.94 -13.12
N PRO A 752 31.14 4.97 -12.65
CA PRO A 752 29.93 4.58 -13.35
C PRO A 752 28.94 5.73 -13.58
N LEU A 753 28.85 6.68 -12.65
CA LEU A 753 28.05 7.89 -12.80
C LEU A 753 28.76 8.93 -13.66
N ALA A 754 30.05 9.15 -13.40
CA ALA A 754 30.83 10.19 -14.08
C ALA A 754 30.89 9.96 -15.59
N LYS A 755 31.06 8.73 -16.07
CA LYS A 755 31.13 8.41 -17.51
C LYS A 755 29.88 8.81 -18.32
N GLU A 756 28.73 8.96 -17.67
CA GLU A 756 27.45 9.38 -18.27
C GLU A 756 27.31 10.90 -18.43
N LEU A 757 28.28 11.66 -17.93
CA LEU A 757 28.37 13.10 -18.11
C LEU A 757 28.73 13.44 -19.57
N VAL A 758 27.89 14.28 -20.18
CA VAL A 758 27.96 14.74 -21.56
C VAL A 758 27.88 16.25 -21.58
N ASN A 759 28.87 16.88 -22.20
CA ASN A 759 28.99 18.33 -22.30
C ASN A 759 27.76 18.99 -22.93
N GLY A 760 27.37 20.15 -22.39
CA GLY A 760 26.23 20.93 -22.84
C GLY A 760 24.87 20.54 -22.26
N ASN A 761 24.77 19.39 -21.60
CA ASN A 761 23.54 18.93 -20.93
C ASN A 761 23.36 19.60 -19.55
N ILE A 762 22.10 19.71 -19.15
CA ILE A 762 21.70 20.02 -17.77
C ILE A 762 21.49 18.70 -17.05
N TYR A 763 22.00 18.61 -15.82
CA TYR A 763 21.86 17.45 -14.95
C TYR A 763 21.14 17.86 -13.67
N ALA A 764 20.37 16.94 -13.10
CA ALA A 764 19.90 16.97 -11.73
C ALA A 764 20.61 15.85 -10.96
N ALA A 765 21.40 16.22 -9.95
CA ALA A 765 22.01 15.31 -9.00
C ALA A 765 21.05 15.13 -7.83
N SER A 766 20.67 13.89 -7.52
CA SER A 766 19.82 13.56 -6.38
C SER A 766 20.63 12.72 -5.40
N LEU A 767 20.73 13.19 -4.17
CA LEU A 767 21.57 12.60 -3.13
C LEU A 767 20.73 12.22 -1.91
N ALA A 768 20.95 11.03 -1.37
CA ALA A 768 20.35 10.56 -0.12
C ALA A 768 21.37 9.76 0.70
N THR A 769 21.17 9.67 2.01
CA THR A 769 21.98 8.84 2.91
C THR A 769 21.11 7.97 3.81
N ASN A 770 21.71 6.94 4.42
CA ASN A 770 21.13 6.22 5.54
C ASN A 770 22.13 6.12 6.69
N THR A 771 21.66 5.99 7.92
CA THR A 771 22.51 5.81 9.12
C THR A 771 22.32 4.44 9.78
N ASP A 772 21.32 3.66 9.36
CA ASP A 772 20.95 2.37 9.98
C ASP A 772 20.70 1.24 8.97
N ARG A 773 21.10 1.43 7.69
CA ARG A 773 20.89 0.53 6.54
C ARG A 773 19.46 0.39 6.05
N ILE A 774 18.47 0.81 6.82
CA ILE A 774 17.05 0.55 6.55
C ILE A 774 16.37 1.84 6.07
N HIS A 775 16.57 2.92 6.81
CA HIS A 775 15.83 4.17 6.68
C HIS A 775 16.67 5.21 5.96
N TRP A 776 16.16 5.73 4.84
CA TRP A 776 16.85 6.72 4.02
C TRP A 776 16.33 8.13 4.32
N GLY A 777 17.23 9.10 4.43
CA GLY A 777 16.83 10.48 4.64
C GLY A 777 16.21 11.13 3.39
N PRO A 778 15.70 12.36 3.53
CA PRO A 778 15.14 13.09 2.40
C PRO A 778 16.19 13.31 1.30
N VAL A 779 15.72 13.30 0.05
CA VAL A 779 16.56 13.52 -1.12
C VAL A 779 16.90 15.00 -1.25
N ALA A 780 18.20 15.32 -1.23
CA ALA A 780 18.67 16.62 -1.68
C ALA A 780 18.84 16.58 -3.20
N ILE A 781 18.34 17.59 -3.91
CA ILE A 781 18.44 17.68 -5.37
C ILE A 781 19.14 18.98 -5.73
N GLU A 782 20.15 18.89 -6.61
CA GLU A 782 20.84 20.05 -7.14
C GLU A 782 21.00 19.96 -8.65
N LYS A 783 20.75 21.07 -9.36
CA LYS A 783 20.86 21.13 -10.83
C LYS A 783 22.16 21.81 -11.24
N PHE A 784 22.85 21.26 -12.22
CA PHE A 784 24.04 21.86 -12.80
C PHE A 784 24.09 21.67 -14.31
N ARG A 785 24.88 22.51 -14.99
CA ARG A 785 25.06 22.45 -16.45
C ARG A 785 26.52 22.27 -16.78
N LEU A 786 26.84 21.23 -17.55
CA LEU A 786 28.18 21.08 -18.08
C LEU A 786 28.43 22.05 -19.25
N PRO A 787 29.58 22.72 -19.30
CA PRO A 787 29.93 23.61 -20.39
C PRO A 787 29.93 22.86 -21.73
N LYS A 788 29.58 23.57 -22.80
CA LYS A 788 29.71 23.01 -24.16
C LYS A 788 31.18 23.06 -24.56
N LYS A 789 31.73 21.93 -25.02
CA LYS A 789 33.07 21.90 -25.64
C LYS A 789 33.08 22.72 -26.92
#